data_AF-A0A6L5YSW8-F1
#
_entry.id   AF-A0A6L5YSW8-F1
#
_cell.length_a   1.000
_cell.length_b   1.000
_cell.length_c   1.000
_cell.angle_alpha   90.00
_cell.angle_beta   90.00
_cell.angle_gamma   90.00
#
_symmetry.space_group_name_H-M   'P 1'
#
loop_
_entity.id
_entity.type
_entity.pdbx_description
1 polymer ?
#
loop_
_entity_poly.entity_id
_entity_poly.type
_entity_poly.pdbx_seq_one_letter_code
_entity_poly.pdbx_strand_id
1 'polypeptide(L)'
;MAKIIMVQGTMSNAGKSLIVAGLCRIFKQDGYRVAPFKSQNMALNSFITEEGLEMGRAQVMQAEAAGIRPLVCMNPILLKPTNQIGSQVIVNGEVLGNMSAKDYFQYKKTLIPEITKAFWKLEEQADIIVIEGAGSPAEINLRENDIVNMGLAELVDAPVILVGDIDRGGVFAQLLGTVDLLRPDEKERVKGLVINKFRGDKSILDPGVKMLEERGNIPVVGVVPYMQLSIEDEDSLSTRFDQKQQKLIDIAVIHYPRISNFTDFAVFEQMDAVSVRYVSSVSELKNPDMIILPGSKNTMADLKWMRQKGLEAAILKKSQDTLIFGVCGGYQMLGDAIADPYQVEEGGNIRGMELLPMLTELLPEKTRTQVKGTFGQLPGILNDLSGMELTGYEIHMGHTVFTEQSPHVCMIRTSGSEAGQKEDGVVRENVYGTYVHGIFDHGKTAEKIIEVLAKRKGVSVDTSGMMDYQAFKETQYDKLADGLRASLDMKKIYEMLKESRIAEELPCLQKIKIDPVNRELVQKIQENWDHVAKPLDGLGKFEGFLARIGAIGGSSAIDIKKKAVIAMCADNGIVEEGVSQSGQEVTSIVTEFMGQNQTSVGKMAQFAGADVIPVDIGIAQDTKWDGVRMLKVRKGTRNFAKEPAMTLEECNQAVETGICLVCECREKGYRLIGTGEMGIGNTTTSSAVAAALLGCEVEEITGRGAGLNDAGLQRKCDVIRNALKHYDFNPKDTVRILRTVGGLDIAGLVGVYIGGARYHIPIVMDGVISAVAALVAERLCPGVKEYMIPSHCSKEPAAAKIMKELGVEPVIDARLALGEGTGAVMMFSLLDLALTLYQDSTTFDDIEVEQYERFTS
;
A
#
# COMPACT_ATOMS: atom_id res chain seq x y z
N MET A 1 6.13 5.42 -12.78
CA MET A 1 6.13 5.02 -11.36
C MET A 1 6.87 6.09 -10.58
N ALA A 2 6.49 6.36 -9.34
CA ALA A 2 7.19 7.35 -8.54
C ALA A 2 8.59 6.84 -8.22
N LYS A 3 9.57 7.74 -8.09
CA LYS A 3 10.87 7.37 -7.52
C LYS A 3 10.75 7.32 -6.01
N ILE A 4 11.49 6.44 -5.36
CA ILE A 4 11.37 6.21 -3.93
C ILE A 4 12.71 6.13 -3.24
N ILE A 5 12.71 6.54 -1.97
CA ILE A 5 13.83 6.33 -1.05
C ILE A 5 13.27 6.16 0.36
N MET A 6 13.85 5.24 1.12
CA MET A 6 13.44 4.97 2.49
C MET A 6 14.51 5.41 3.49
N VAL A 7 14.09 6.08 4.55
CA VAL A 7 14.94 6.51 5.66
C VAL A 7 14.61 5.65 6.87
N GLN A 8 15.55 4.80 7.25
CA GLN A 8 15.49 4.00 8.48
C GLN A 8 16.47 4.54 9.51
N GLY A 9 16.32 4.14 10.76
CA GLY A 9 17.13 4.63 11.87
C GLY A 9 17.64 3.47 12.71
N THR A 10 18.79 3.62 13.35
CA THR A 10 19.33 2.59 14.26
C THR A 10 18.48 2.42 15.53
N MET A 11 17.65 3.41 15.85
CA MET A 11 16.73 3.44 16.99
C MET A 11 15.57 4.43 16.78
N SER A 12 14.59 4.42 17.69
CA SER A 12 13.61 5.51 17.84
C SER A 12 14.32 6.83 18.21
N ASN A 13 13.83 7.95 17.67
CA ASN A 13 14.40 9.29 17.84
C ASN A 13 15.81 9.51 17.29
N ALA A 14 16.29 8.64 16.38
CA ALA A 14 17.52 8.89 15.61
C ALA A 14 17.41 10.10 14.64
N GLY A 15 16.21 10.67 14.50
CA GLY A 15 15.91 11.84 13.66
C GLY A 15 15.40 11.51 12.26
N LYS A 16 14.89 10.29 12.03
CA LYS A 16 14.28 9.86 10.76
C LYS A 16 13.24 10.86 10.25
N SER A 17 12.30 11.25 11.11
CA SER A 17 11.16 12.11 10.75
C SER A 17 11.62 13.47 10.23
N LEU A 18 12.67 14.06 10.83
CA LEU A 18 13.32 15.29 10.37
C LEU A 18 14.09 15.11 9.05
N ILE A 19 14.84 14.02 8.89
CA ILE A 19 15.53 13.74 7.63
C ILE A 19 14.52 13.58 6.48
N VAL A 20 13.42 12.84 6.70
CA VAL A 20 12.34 12.68 5.71
C VAL A 20 11.71 14.03 5.37
N ALA A 21 11.34 14.85 6.36
CA ALA A 21 10.75 16.16 6.12
C ALA A 21 11.69 17.08 5.32
N GLY A 22 12.98 17.08 5.67
CA GLY A 22 13.96 17.89 4.98
C GLY A 22 14.25 17.41 3.54
N LEU A 23 14.30 16.10 3.31
CA LEU A 23 14.37 15.55 1.94
C LEU A 23 13.13 15.91 1.12
N CYS A 24 11.94 15.80 1.72
CA CYS A 24 10.70 16.25 1.09
C CYS A 24 10.77 17.72 0.66
N ARG A 25 11.27 18.59 1.55
CA ARG A 25 11.42 20.01 1.26
C ARG A 25 12.44 20.28 0.16
N ILE A 26 13.60 19.60 0.19
CA ILE A 26 14.65 19.74 -0.84
C ILE A 26 14.09 19.34 -2.20
N PHE A 27 13.47 18.16 -2.31
CA PHE A 27 12.92 17.68 -3.58
C PHE A 27 11.80 18.59 -4.12
N LYS A 28 10.96 19.15 -3.24
CA LYS A 28 9.97 20.18 -3.61
C LYS A 28 10.64 21.44 -4.16
N GLN A 29 11.64 21.98 -3.46
CA GLN A 29 12.39 23.17 -3.89
C GLN A 29 13.10 22.93 -5.23
N ASP A 30 13.53 21.70 -5.48
CA ASP A 30 14.20 21.28 -6.72
C ASP A 30 13.19 20.96 -7.86
N GLY A 31 11.88 21.13 -7.63
CA GLY A 31 10.83 21.13 -8.65
C GLY A 31 10.01 19.85 -8.79
N TYR A 32 10.18 18.86 -7.91
CA TYR A 32 9.43 17.60 -7.94
C TYR A 32 8.11 17.70 -7.18
N ARG A 33 7.10 16.92 -7.59
CA ARG A 33 5.95 16.60 -6.75
C ARG A 33 6.36 15.51 -5.77
N VAL A 34 6.26 15.77 -4.47
CA VAL A 34 6.82 14.88 -3.45
C VAL A 34 5.76 14.52 -2.43
N ALA A 35 5.75 13.27 -1.98
CA ALA A 35 4.89 12.83 -0.88
C ALA A 35 5.70 12.05 0.17
N PRO A 36 5.43 12.26 1.47
CA PRO A 36 5.96 11.37 2.49
C PRO A 36 5.11 10.10 2.61
N PHE A 37 5.70 9.03 3.15
CA PHE A 37 4.98 7.81 3.47
C PHE A 37 5.55 7.11 4.71
N LYS A 38 4.68 6.73 5.65
CA LYS A 38 5.03 5.88 6.81
C LYS A 38 3.92 4.85 6.99
N SER A 39 4.18 3.61 6.58
CA SER A 39 3.17 2.53 6.55
C SER A 39 2.44 2.37 7.89
N GLN A 40 3.17 2.50 9.00
CA GLN A 40 2.61 2.47 10.34
C GLN A 40 3.34 3.47 11.24
N ASN A 41 2.55 4.26 11.95
CA ASN A 41 3.03 5.15 13.00
C ASN A 41 2.43 4.73 14.35
N MET A 42 3.15 5.00 15.45
CA MET A 42 2.65 4.88 16.81
C MET A 42 2.82 6.21 17.52
N ALA A 43 1.73 6.97 17.69
CA ALA A 43 1.78 8.32 18.25
C ALA A 43 0.48 8.66 19.00
N LEU A 44 0.59 9.41 20.11
CA LEU A 44 -0.57 9.93 20.85
C LEU A 44 -1.21 11.15 20.16
N ASN A 45 -0.37 11.95 19.49
CA ASN A 45 -0.76 13.17 18.80
C ASN A 45 -1.22 12.87 17.38
N SER A 46 -2.38 13.40 17.02
CA SER A 46 -2.93 13.30 15.68
C SER A 46 -3.48 14.63 15.19
N PHE A 47 -3.68 14.67 13.88
CA PHE A 47 -4.38 15.69 13.14
C PHE A 47 -5.65 15.11 12.54
N ILE A 48 -6.62 15.97 12.29
CA ILE A 48 -7.80 15.65 11.52
C ILE A 48 -7.65 16.27 10.14
N THR A 49 -7.72 15.47 9.09
CA THR A 49 -7.67 15.94 7.69
C THR A 49 -8.95 16.71 7.31
N GLU A 50 -8.96 17.36 6.14
CA GLU A 50 -10.15 18.02 5.59
C GLU A 50 -11.35 17.07 5.43
N GLU A 51 -11.08 15.77 5.25
CA GLU A 51 -12.07 14.70 5.12
C GLU A 51 -12.59 14.20 6.49
N GLY A 52 -12.13 14.79 7.60
CA GLY A 52 -12.50 14.34 8.96
C GLY A 52 -11.74 13.10 9.45
N LEU A 53 -10.74 12.64 8.69
CA LEU A 53 -9.98 11.43 8.97
C LEU A 53 -8.72 11.70 9.82
N GLU A 54 -8.32 10.74 10.65
CA GLU A 54 -7.25 10.91 11.65
C GLU A 54 -5.85 10.45 11.15
N MET A 55 -4.80 11.23 11.40
CA MET A 55 -3.41 10.93 10.98
C MET A 55 -2.37 11.37 12.03
N GLY A 56 -1.22 10.70 12.12
CA GLY A 56 -0.12 11.09 13.01
C GLY A 56 0.52 12.44 12.67
N ARG A 57 0.93 13.21 13.69
CA ARG A 57 1.48 14.56 13.51
C ARG A 57 2.82 14.63 12.76
N ALA A 58 3.68 13.64 12.92
CA ALA A 58 4.96 13.60 12.19
C ALA A 58 4.74 13.58 10.66
N GLN A 59 3.74 12.85 10.17
CA GLN A 59 3.43 12.80 8.73
C GLN A 59 2.76 14.08 8.24
N VAL A 60 2.03 14.79 9.11
CA VAL A 60 1.51 16.13 8.79
C VAL A 60 2.66 17.11 8.60
N MET A 61 3.63 17.13 9.52
CA MET A 61 4.85 17.94 9.38
C MET A 61 5.59 17.60 8.08
N GLN A 62 5.70 16.31 7.72
CA GLN A 62 6.34 15.91 6.47
C GLN A 62 5.55 16.35 5.22
N ALA A 63 4.22 16.30 5.27
CA ALA A 63 3.35 16.77 4.19
C ALA A 63 3.47 18.28 3.99
N GLU A 64 3.50 19.04 5.08
CA GLU A 64 3.76 20.49 5.06
C GLU A 64 5.14 20.81 4.47
N ALA A 65 6.19 20.08 4.88
CA ALA A 65 7.52 20.24 4.31
C ALA A 65 7.54 19.94 2.79
N ALA A 66 6.79 18.93 2.34
CA ALA A 66 6.57 18.64 0.92
C ALA A 66 5.68 19.67 0.20
N GLY A 67 5.00 20.57 0.93
CA GLY A 67 4.11 21.59 0.38
C GLY A 67 2.78 21.05 -0.13
N ILE A 68 2.32 19.91 0.38
CA ILE A 68 1.05 19.28 0.02
C ILE A 68 0.15 19.15 1.23
N ARG A 69 -1.17 19.04 1.00
CA ARG A 69 -2.13 18.84 2.10
C ARG A 69 -1.95 17.45 2.74
N PRO A 70 -2.14 17.30 4.07
CA PRO A 70 -2.08 15.99 4.72
C PRO A 70 -3.16 15.05 4.21
N LEU A 71 -2.77 13.84 3.77
CA LEU A 71 -3.67 12.80 3.29
C LEU A 71 -3.41 11.52 4.08
N VAL A 72 -4.45 10.88 4.63
CA VAL A 72 -4.29 9.67 5.46
C VAL A 72 -3.54 8.52 4.79
N CYS A 73 -3.50 8.46 3.45
CA CYS A 73 -2.69 7.48 2.72
C CYS A 73 -1.17 7.66 2.89
N MET A 74 -0.69 8.79 3.43
CA MET A 74 0.72 8.94 3.87
C MET A 74 1.00 8.23 5.20
N ASN A 75 -0.04 7.90 5.98
CA ASN A 75 0.05 7.13 7.21
C ASN A 75 -1.16 6.18 7.35
N PRO A 76 -1.20 5.08 6.57
CA PRO A 76 -2.38 4.23 6.50
C PRO A 76 -2.68 3.50 7.81
N ILE A 77 -1.67 3.28 8.68
CA ILE A 77 -1.88 2.67 9.99
C ILE A 77 -1.37 3.60 11.10
N LEU A 78 -2.24 3.95 12.03
CA LEU A 78 -1.88 4.72 13.22
C LEU A 78 -2.26 3.93 14.49
N LEU A 79 -1.27 3.68 15.34
CA LEU A 79 -1.44 3.06 16.64
C LEU A 79 -1.42 4.13 17.72
N LYS A 80 -2.45 4.15 18.55
CA LYS A 80 -2.52 5.04 19.72
C LYS A 80 -2.46 4.23 21.00
N PRO A 81 -1.37 4.33 21.80
CA PRO A 81 -1.30 3.67 23.08
C PRO A 81 -2.44 4.13 24.00
N THR A 82 -3.19 3.20 24.59
CA THR A 82 -4.29 3.52 25.53
C THR A 82 -3.91 3.18 26.98
N ASN A 83 -3.16 2.10 27.20
CA ASN A 83 -2.68 1.60 28.50
C ASN A 83 -1.40 0.74 28.33
N GLN A 84 -0.87 0.12 29.40
CA GLN A 84 0.41 -0.64 29.33
C GLN A 84 0.37 -1.89 28.43
N ILE A 85 -0.81 -2.34 27.94
CA ILE A 85 -0.97 -3.65 27.28
C ILE A 85 -1.55 -3.54 25.85
N GLY A 86 -2.19 -2.41 25.48
CA GLY A 86 -2.90 -2.29 24.21
C GLY A 86 -2.77 -0.94 23.50
N SER A 87 -3.30 -0.89 22.28
CA SER A 87 -3.39 0.32 21.45
C SER A 87 -4.71 0.35 20.69
N GLN A 88 -5.24 1.55 20.50
CA GLN A 88 -6.28 1.79 19.51
C GLN A 88 -5.64 1.73 18.12
N VAL A 89 -6.20 0.92 17.24
CA VAL A 89 -5.76 0.71 15.87
C VAL A 89 -6.65 1.55 14.96
N ILE A 90 -6.02 2.47 14.22
CA ILE A 90 -6.66 3.33 13.22
C ILE A 90 -6.12 2.94 11.85
N VAL A 91 -7.00 2.68 10.89
CA VAL A 91 -6.66 2.29 9.51
C VAL A 91 -7.29 3.29 8.56
N ASN A 92 -6.48 3.89 7.68
CA ASN A 92 -6.87 4.95 6.75
C ASN A 92 -7.67 6.09 7.43
N GLY A 93 -7.31 6.40 8.67
CA GLY A 93 -7.91 7.45 9.49
C GLY A 93 -9.24 7.12 10.17
N GLU A 94 -9.69 5.87 10.09
CA GLU A 94 -10.86 5.36 10.79
C GLU A 94 -10.47 4.38 11.91
N VAL A 95 -11.20 4.42 13.02
CA VAL A 95 -10.94 3.53 14.16
C VAL A 95 -11.40 2.12 13.80
N LEU A 96 -10.47 1.17 13.75
CA LEU A 96 -10.77 -0.25 13.59
C LEU A 96 -11.19 -0.89 14.92
N GLY A 97 -10.53 -0.50 16.02
CA GLY A 97 -10.82 -0.99 17.37
C GLY A 97 -9.61 -0.94 18.29
N ASN A 98 -9.78 -1.42 19.53
CA ASN A 98 -8.69 -1.57 20.49
C ASN A 98 -8.14 -3.00 20.43
N MET A 99 -6.82 -3.14 20.36
CA MET A 99 -6.14 -4.45 20.32
C MET A 99 -5.03 -4.51 21.36
N SER A 100 -4.80 -5.70 21.94
CA SER A 100 -3.57 -5.95 22.68
C SER A 100 -2.37 -5.99 21.72
N ALA A 101 -1.16 -5.77 22.22
CA ALA A 101 0.05 -5.87 21.39
C ALA A 101 0.18 -7.24 20.70
N LYS A 102 -0.25 -8.32 21.37
CA LYS A 102 -0.22 -9.69 20.84
C LYS A 102 -1.21 -9.87 19.69
N ASP A 103 -2.45 -9.42 19.88
CA ASP A 103 -3.50 -9.56 18.86
C ASP A 103 -3.15 -8.73 17.62
N TYR A 104 -2.64 -7.51 17.83
CA TYR A 104 -2.18 -6.65 16.74
C TYR A 104 -1.04 -7.29 15.94
N PHE A 105 -0.06 -7.90 16.63
CA PHE A 105 1.07 -8.54 15.94
C PHE A 105 0.65 -9.72 15.05
N GLN A 106 -0.43 -10.44 15.42
CA GLN A 106 -1.02 -11.49 14.58
C GLN A 106 -1.85 -10.89 13.43
N TYR A 107 -2.55 -9.78 13.71
CA TYR A 107 -3.44 -9.15 12.74
C TYR A 107 -2.70 -8.37 11.66
N LYS A 108 -1.59 -7.68 11.96
CA LYS A 108 -0.96 -6.67 11.08
C LYS A 108 -0.66 -7.12 9.63
N LYS A 109 -0.46 -8.42 9.36
CA LYS A 109 -0.27 -8.92 7.98
C LYS A 109 -1.51 -8.72 7.10
N THR A 110 -2.71 -8.77 7.69
CA THR A 110 -3.96 -8.53 6.96
C THR A 110 -4.09 -7.08 6.49
N LEU A 111 -3.25 -6.17 7.01
CA LEU A 111 -3.22 -4.75 6.65
C LEU A 111 -2.25 -4.44 5.50
N ILE A 112 -1.46 -5.42 5.01
CA ILE A 112 -0.57 -5.22 3.85
C ILE A 112 -1.32 -4.71 2.60
N PRO A 113 -2.52 -5.22 2.26
CA PRO A 113 -3.31 -4.67 1.15
C PRO A 113 -3.67 -3.19 1.34
N GLU A 114 -3.97 -2.75 2.56
CA GLU A 114 -4.28 -1.35 2.86
C GLU A 114 -3.05 -0.45 2.72
N ILE A 115 -1.88 -0.92 3.19
CA ILE A 115 -0.59 -0.24 3.00
C ILE A 115 -0.30 -0.08 1.50
N THR A 116 -0.48 -1.15 0.74
CA THR A 116 -0.21 -1.21 -0.69
C THR A 116 -1.11 -0.26 -1.47
N LYS A 117 -2.42 -0.29 -1.18
CA LYS A 117 -3.41 0.62 -1.77
C LYS A 117 -3.12 2.09 -1.46
N ALA A 118 -2.75 2.39 -0.20
CA ALA A 118 -2.37 3.73 0.21
C ALA A 118 -1.12 4.22 -0.54
N PHE A 119 -0.14 3.35 -0.74
CA PHE A 119 1.08 3.65 -1.49
C PHE A 119 0.79 3.92 -2.97
N TRP A 120 0.01 3.08 -3.65
CA TRP A 120 -0.38 3.31 -5.05
C TRP A 120 -1.10 4.64 -5.25
N LYS A 121 -2.00 5.00 -4.31
CA LYS A 121 -2.68 6.30 -4.36
C LYS A 121 -1.71 7.49 -4.31
N LEU A 122 -0.60 7.37 -3.59
CA LEU A 122 0.46 8.40 -3.57
C LEU A 122 1.30 8.37 -4.85
N GLU A 123 1.55 7.19 -5.40
CA GLU A 123 2.33 7.01 -6.64
C GLU A 123 1.67 7.70 -7.84
N GLU A 124 0.34 7.78 -7.87
CA GLU A 124 -0.40 8.53 -8.90
C GLU A 124 -0.18 10.05 -8.82
N GLN A 125 0.23 10.57 -7.67
CA GLN A 125 0.24 12.02 -7.38
C GLN A 125 1.65 12.59 -7.20
N ALA A 126 2.65 11.75 -6.95
CA ALA A 126 4.02 12.15 -6.64
C ALA A 126 5.02 11.65 -7.69
N ASP A 127 6.02 12.48 -7.98
CA ASP A 127 7.21 12.08 -8.73
C ASP A 127 8.21 11.37 -7.80
N ILE A 128 8.25 11.75 -6.52
CA ILE A 128 9.12 11.16 -5.49
C ILE A 128 8.31 10.84 -4.22
N ILE A 129 8.45 9.62 -3.69
CA ILE A 129 7.93 9.23 -2.37
C ILE A 129 9.09 9.03 -1.40
N VAL A 130 9.10 9.77 -0.29
CA VAL A 130 10.10 9.64 0.77
C VAL A 130 9.50 8.83 1.92
N ILE A 131 10.02 7.63 2.13
CA ILE A 131 9.47 6.65 3.07
C ILE A 131 10.18 6.77 4.41
N GLU A 132 9.45 6.81 5.51
CA GLU A 132 9.99 6.74 6.87
C GLU A 132 9.82 5.32 7.45
N GLY A 133 10.90 4.74 7.98
CA GLY A 133 10.84 3.54 8.79
C GLY A 133 10.41 3.80 10.24
N ALA A 134 10.10 2.74 11.01
CA ALA A 134 9.73 2.86 12.43
C ALA A 134 10.72 2.12 13.33
N GLY A 135 11.15 2.73 14.44
CA GLY A 135 12.13 2.07 15.34
C GLY A 135 13.45 1.75 14.63
N SER A 136 13.94 0.53 14.82
CA SER A 136 15.16 -0.02 14.21
C SER A 136 14.85 -1.17 13.23
N PRO A 137 15.52 -1.25 12.06
CA PRO A 137 15.34 -2.39 11.14
C PRO A 137 15.98 -3.68 11.65
N ALA A 138 16.80 -3.62 12.70
CA ALA A 138 17.49 -4.78 13.29
C ALA A 138 16.74 -5.39 14.48
N GLU A 139 15.41 -5.20 14.58
CA GLU A 139 14.59 -5.87 15.58
C GLU A 139 14.29 -7.32 15.18
N ILE A 140 15.26 -8.20 15.44
CA ILE A 140 15.26 -9.62 15.03
C ILE A 140 13.95 -10.33 15.39
N ASN A 141 13.34 -9.98 16.52
CA ASN A 141 12.10 -10.59 17.01
C ASN A 141 10.84 -10.16 16.23
N LEU A 142 10.88 -9.04 15.51
CA LEU A 142 9.72 -8.49 14.78
C LEU A 142 9.82 -8.68 13.26
N ARG A 143 10.95 -9.23 12.80
CA ARG A 143 11.38 -9.28 11.41
C ARG A 143 10.47 -10.08 10.47
N GLU A 144 10.05 -11.29 10.86
CA GLU A 144 9.29 -12.21 9.98
C GLU A 144 8.00 -11.57 9.43
N ASN A 145 7.46 -10.60 10.17
CA ASN A 145 6.20 -9.93 9.88
C ASN A 145 6.39 -8.41 9.81
N ASP A 146 7.58 -7.96 9.43
CA ASP A 146 7.89 -6.53 9.35
C ASP A 146 7.10 -5.87 8.21
N ILE A 147 6.38 -4.80 8.55
CA ILE A 147 5.61 -3.98 7.61
C ILE A 147 6.04 -2.50 7.68
N VAL A 148 7.10 -2.19 8.43
CA VAL A 148 7.53 -0.82 8.75
C VAL A 148 8.97 -0.51 8.37
N ASN A 149 9.85 -1.51 8.29
CA ASN A 149 11.25 -1.31 7.95
C ASN A 149 11.67 -2.10 6.70
N MET A 150 12.45 -3.17 6.87
CA MET A 150 13.00 -3.95 5.76
C MET A 150 11.91 -4.74 5.04
N GLY A 151 10.87 -5.21 5.74
CA GLY A 151 9.74 -5.85 5.07
C GLY A 151 8.97 -4.88 4.16
N LEU A 152 8.85 -3.60 4.57
CA LEU A 152 8.31 -2.56 3.67
C LEU A 152 9.28 -2.23 2.53
N ALA A 153 10.59 -2.09 2.83
CA ALA A 153 11.60 -1.84 1.81
C ALA A 153 11.66 -2.96 0.76
N GLU A 154 11.43 -4.21 1.16
CA GLU A 154 11.28 -5.34 0.26
C GLU A 154 9.99 -5.24 -0.56
N LEU A 155 8.86 -4.95 0.09
CA LEU A 155 7.54 -4.84 -0.55
C LEU A 155 7.50 -3.82 -1.69
N VAL A 156 8.19 -2.68 -1.54
CA VAL A 156 8.19 -1.59 -2.53
C VAL A 156 9.49 -1.49 -3.34
N ASP A 157 10.44 -2.39 -3.10
CA ASP A 157 11.82 -2.38 -3.62
C ASP A 157 12.62 -1.09 -3.31
N ALA A 158 12.45 -0.52 -2.12
CA ALA A 158 13.05 0.76 -1.74
C ALA A 158 14.58 0.66 -1.51
N PRO A 159 15.36 1.64 -2.01
CA PRO A 159 16.70 1.91 -1.54
C PRO A 159 16.64 2.59 -0.16
N VAL A 160 17.51 2.17 0.76
CA VAL A 160 17.48 2.58 2.17
C VAL A 160 18.68 3.46 2.54
N ILE A 161 18.40 4.58 3.20
CA ILE A 161 19.37 5.36 3.98
C ILE A 161 19.19 5.00 5.46
N LEU A 162 20.29 4.61 6.13
CA LEU A 162 20.29 4.29 7.55
C LEU A 162 20.88 5.45 8.38
N VAL A 163 20.10 5.96 9.33
CA VAL A 163 20.45 7.11 10.18
C VAL A 163 20.85 6.67 11.59
N GLY A 164 22.01 7.11 12.07
CA GLY A 164 22.49 6.90 13.43
C GLY A 164 22.52 8.20 14.25
N ASP A 165 22.31 8.10 15.57
CA ASP A 165 22.33 9.25 16.50
C ASP A 165 23.66 9.32 17.25
N ILE A 166 24.46 10.37 17.02
CA ILE A 166 25.73 10.56 17.73
C ILE A 166 25.57 11.22 19.10
N ASP A 167 24.51 11.99 19.33
CA ASP A 167 24.27 12.71 20.59
C ASP A 167 24.00 11.71 21.74
N ARG A 168 23.42 10.54 21.42
CA ARG A 168 23.26 9.40 22.35
C ARG A 168 24.51 8.54 22.53
N GLY A 169 25.59 8.82 21.80
CA GLY A 169 26.86 8.10 21.87
C GLY A 169 26.90 6.77 21.11
N GLY A 170 28.10 6.29 20.76
CA GLY A 170 28.30 4.97 20.14
C GLY A 170 27.82 4.83 18.69
N VAL A 171 27.63 5.93 17.95
CA VAL A 171 27.03 5.92 16.59
C VAL A 171 27.67 4.94 15.61
N PHE A 172 28.99 4.73 15.71
CA PHE A 172 29.70 3.77 14.86
C PHE A 172 29.24 2.34 15.09
N ALA A 173 29.08 1.95 16.36
CA ALA A 173 28.58 0.64 16.74
C ALA A 173 27.09 0.49 16.42
N GLN A 174 26.31 1.58 16.54
CA GLN A 174 24.90 1.58 16.13
C GLN A 174 24.77 1.25 14.64
N LEU A 175 25.47 2.00 13.77
CA LEU A 175 25.38 1.83 12.31
C LEU A 175 25.92 0.47 11.86
N LEU A 176 27.16 0.12 12.26
CA LEU A 176 27.76 -1.15 11.87
C LEU A 176 27.01 -2.35 12.46
N GLY A 177 26.57 -2.26 13.72
CA GLY A 177 25.82 -3.33 14.37
C GLY A 177 24.46 -3.56 13.70
N THR A 178 23.74 -2.49 13.35
CA THR A 178 22.50 -2.61 12.58
C THR A 178 22.75 -3.26 11.22
N VAL A 179 23.73 -2.78 10.45
CA VAL A 179 24.07 -3.37 9.13
C VAL A 179 24.48 -4.83 9.26
N ASP A 180 25.23 -5.19 10.30
CA ASP A 180 25.72 -6.56 10.48
C ASP A 180 24.58 -7.58 10.71
N LEU A 181 23.52 -7.15 11.41
CA LEU A 181 22.37 -7.99 11.77
C LEU A 181 21.36 -8.20 10.62
N LEU A 182 21.46 -7.45 9.52
CA LEU A 182 20.59 -7.60 8.35
C LEU A 182 20.93 -8.86 7.53
N ARG A 183 19.95 -9.40 6.78
CA ARG A 183 20.24 -10.45 5.78
C ARG A 183 21.02 -9.86 4.59
N PRO A 184 21.73 -10.70 3.79
CA PRO A 184 22.43 -10.23 2.59
C PRO A 184 21.56 -9.40 1.63
N ASP A 185 20.31 -9.80 1.37
CA ASP A 185 19.37 -9.09 0.50
C ASP A 185 18.96 -7.72 1.09
N GLU A 186 18.76 -7.64 2.40
CA GLU A 186 18.45 -6.38 3.10
C GLU A 186 19.66 -5.45 3.17
N LYS A 187 20.87 -5.99 3.41
CA LYS A 187 22.13 -5.22 3.39
C LYS A 187 22.31 -4.57 2.03
N GLU A 188 21.99 -5.27 0.94
CA GLU A 188 22.07 -4.73 -0.41
C GLU A 188 21.14 -3.53 -0.61
N ARG A 189 20.01 -3.46 0.09
CA ARG A 189 19.09 -2.31 0.02
C ARG A 189 19.65 -1.06 0.67
N VAL A 190 20.55 -1.19 1.66
CA VAL A 190 21.16 -0.04 2.34
C VAL A 190 22.20 0.61 1.42
N LYS A 191 21.83 1.77 0.85
CA LYS A 191 22.67 2.49 -0.11
C LYS A 191 23.47 3.62 0.51
N GLY A 192 23.13 4.08 1.72
CA GLY A 192 23.87 5.13 2.40
C GLY A 192 23.69 5.16 3.91
N LEU A 193 24.70 5.67 4.62
CA LEU A 193 24.69 5.90 6.06
C LEU A 193 24.67 7.40 6.36
N VAL A 194 23.92 7.82 7.37
CA VAL A 194 23.90 9.20 7.87
C VAL A 194 24.22 9.22 9.36
N ILE A 195 25.20 10.04 9.75
CA ILE A 195 25.47 10.37 11.15
C ILE A 195 24.69 11.65 11.46
N ASN A 196 23.73 11.58 12.38
CA ASN A 196 22.87 12.71 12.72
C ASN A 196 23.20 13.31 14.10
N LYS A 197 22.78 14.57 14.32
CA LYS A 197 22.93 15.33 15.56
C LYS A 197 24.37 15.62 15.98
N PHE A 198 25.27 15.79 15.03
CA PHE A 198 26.66 16.08 15.34
C PHE A 198 26.87 17.49 15.93
N ARG A 199 27.76 17.61 16.92
CA ARG A 199 28.14 18.89 17.52
C ARG A 199 29.66 19.04 17.45
N GLY A 200 30.14 20.17 16.90
CA GLY A 200 31.57 20.48 16.79
C GLY A 200 32.08 20.54 15.35
N ASP A 201 33.40 20.44 15.19
CA ASP A 201 34.05 20.46 13.87
C ASP A 201 33.97 19.07 13.21
N LYS A 202 33.37 19.03 12.01
CA LYS A 202 33.13 17.80 11.24
C LYS A 202 34.43 17.07 10.90
N SER A 203 35.53 17.79 10.71
CA SER A 203 36.82 17.18 10.34
C SER A 203 37.36 16.20 11.39
N ILE A 204 36.92 16.33 12.64
CA ILE A 204 37.26 15.40 13.74
C ILE A 204 36.68 14.00 13.49
N LEU A 205 35.58 13.89 12.76
CA LEU A 205 34.90 12.62 12.48
C LEU A 205 35.46 11.88 11.26
N ASP A 206 36.28 12.51 10.42
CA ASP A 206 36.75 11.94 9.15
C ASP A 206 37.39 10.54 9.29
N PRO A 207 38.24 10.26 10.30
CA PRO A 207 38.78 8.91 10.50
C PRO A 207 37.71 7.86 10.80
N GLY A 208 36.69 8.24 11.56
CA GLY A 208 35.57 7.37 11.91
C GLY A 208 34.62 7.14 10.74
N VAL A 209 34.38 8.17 9.91
CA VAL A 209 33.63 8.06 8.66
C VAL A 209 34.31 7.06 7.72
N LYS A 210 35.63 7.19 7.53
CA LYS A 210 36.39 6.26 6.69
C LYS A 210 36.28 4.81 7.19
N MET A 211 36.37 4.60 8.50
CA MET A 211 36.20 3.27 9.11
C MET A 211 34.79 2.69 8.85
N LEU A 212 33.73 3.51 8.88
CA LEU A 212 32.37 3.05 8.58
C LEU A 212 32.26 2.55 7.14
N GLU A 213 32.80 3.31 6.19
CA GLU A 213 32.76 2.95 4.77
C GLU A 213 33.56 1.67 4.50
N GLU A 214 34.77 1.55 5.06
CA GLU A 214 35.63 0.38 4.89
C GLU A 214 35.04 -0.89 5.50
N ARG A 215 34.46 -0.82 6.71
CA ARG A 215 33.90 -2.00 7.40
C ARG A 215 32.49 -2.34 6.96
N GLY A 216 31.67 -1.33 6.67
CA GLY A 216 30.28 -1.49 6.27
C GLY A 216 30.09 -1.75 4.77
N ASN A 217 31.08 -1.39 3.94
CA ASN A 217 30.99 -1.38 2.47
C ASN A 217 29.77 -0.60 1.95
N ILE A 218 29.38 0.45 2.68
CA ILE A 218 28.26 1.34 2.39
C ILE A 218 28.77 2.78 2.58
N PRO A 219 28.53 3.70 1.62
CA PRO A 219 29.02 5.07 1.73
C PRO A 219 28.33 5.84 2.86
N VAL A 220 29.07 6.72 3.53
CA VAL A 220 28.49 7.72 4.43
C VAL A 220 28.05 8.89 3.56
N VAL A 221 26.75 9.08 3.41
CA VAL A 221 26.16 10.12 2.56
C VAL A 221 25.93 11.43 3.30
N GLY A 222 26.21 11.49 4.60
CA GLY A 222 26.19 12.76 5.30
C GLY A 222 26.51 12.68 6.80
N VAL A 223 27.00 13.80 7.31
CA VAL A 223 27.16 14.07 8.74
C VAL A 223 26.36 15.33 9.03
N VAL A 224 25.18 15.15 9.60
CA VAL A 224 24.19 16.19 9.83
C VAL A 224 24.42 16.81 11.20
N PRO A 225 24.62 18.14 11.30
CA PRO A 225 24.82 18.81 12.57
C PRO A 225 23.53 18.78 13.40
N TYR A 226 23.66 18.98 14.70
CA TYR A 226 22.52 19.27 15.56
C TYR A 226 21.91 20.61 15.14
N MET A 227 20.74 20.57 14.50
CA MET A 227 20.02 21.76 14.06
C MET A 227 19.07 22.23 15.16
N GLN A 228 19.12 23.52 15.48
CA GLN A 228 18.12 24.16 16.33
C GLN A 228 16.96 24.62 15.45
N LEU A 229 15.93 23.78 15.37
CA LEU A 229 14.74 24.00 14.55
C LEU A 229 13.49 24.01 15.44
N SER A 230 12.56 24.90 15.12
CA SER A 230 11.26 25.00 15.79
C SER A 230 10.19 24.28 14.95
N ILE A 231 10.29 22.96 14.88
CA ILE A 231 9.39 22.10 14.09
C ILE A 231 8.68 21.10 15.03
N GLU A 232 7.45 20.72 14.70
CA GLU A 232 6.69 19.70 15.42
C GLU A 232 7.30 18.30 15.19
N ASP A 233 7.99 17.75 16.18
CA ASP A 233 8.55 16.40 16.15
C ASP A 233 7.63 15.39 16.84
N GLU A 234 7.79 14.11 16.47
CA GLU A 234 6.95 12.97 16.86
C GLU A 234 6.90 12.76 18.38
N ASP A 235 8.04 12.91 19.06
CA ASP A 235 8.25 12.52 20.47
C ASP A 235 9.11 13.50 21.30
N SER A 236 9.40 14.71 20.81
CA SER A 236 10.33 15.64 21.48
C SER A 236 9.73 16.38 22.69
N LEU A 237 8.97 15.66 23.52
CA LEU A 237 8.51 16.12 24.82
C LEU A 237 9.68 16.45 25.76
N SER A 238 10.80 15.73 25.64
CA SER A 238 11.87 15.76 26.65
C SER A 238 12.55 17.12 26.84
N THR A 239 12.80 17.89 25.78
CA THR A 239 13.51 19.18 25.89
C THR A 239 12.60 20.34 26.25
N ARG A 240 11.31 20.29 25.89
CA ARG A 240 10.34 21.36 26.19
C ARG A 240 10.04 21.46 27.69
N PHE A 241 10.16 20.34 28.41
CA PHE A 241 9.96 20.27 29.86
C PHE A 241 11.12 20.84 30.69
N ASP A 242 12.29 21.05 30.07
CA ASP A 242 13.47 21.53 30.78
C ASP A 242 13.50 23.07 30.94
N GLN A 243 12.61 23.80 30.25
CA GLN A 243 12.58 25.26 30.29
C GLN A 243 11.96 25.79 31.59
N LYS A 244 12.82 26.11 32.56
CA LYS A 244 12.41 26.58 33.91
C LYS A 244 12.58 28.09 34.14
N GLN A 245 13.15 28.83 33.20
CA GLN A 245 13.38 30.28 33.32
C GLN A 245 12.12 31.06 32.93
N GLN A 246 11.70 31.98 33.80
CA GLN A 246 10.62 32.94 33.53
C GLN A 246 11.17 34.10 32.71
N LYS A 247 10.47 34.45 31.62
CA LYS A 247 10.75 35.64 30.81
C LYS A 247 9.80 36.78 31.22
N LEU A 248 9.70 37.83 30.40
CA LEU A 248 8.86 39.00 30.66
C LEU A 248 7.39 38.63 30.85
N ILE A 249 6.87 37.72 30.02
CA ILE A 249 5.53 37.14 30.15
C ILE A 249 5.67 35.65 30.43
N ASP A 250 4.95 35.14 31.43
CA ASP A 250 5.02 33.76 31.88
C ASP A 250 3.69 33.02 31.69
N ILE A 251 3.70 31.99 30.86
CA ILE A 251 2.56 31.11 30.60
C ILE A 251 2.84 29.76 31.23
N ALA A 252 1.98 29.32 32.16
CA ALA A 252 2.07 28.00 32.78
C ALA A 252 1.08 27.03 32.12
N VAL A 253 1.58 26.03 31.39
CA VAL A 253 0.79 24.93 30.84
C VAL A 253 0.79 23.78 31.84
N ILE A 254 -0.39 23.30 32.24
CA ILE A 254 -0.48 22.18 33.20
C ILE A 254 -0.09 20.88 32.50
N HIS A 255 0.96 20.22 33.00
CA HIS A 255 1.48 18.96 32.48
C HIS A 255 1.00 17.79 33.35
N TYR A 256 -0.19 17.30 33.02
CA TYR A 256 -0.72 16.06 33.59
C TYR A 256 -0.31 14.83 32.75
N PRO A 257 -0.37 13.60 33.31
CA PRO A 257 0.25 12.41 32.71
C PRO A 257 -0.20 12.02 31.31
N ARG A 258 -1.44 12.37 30.91
CA ARG A 258 -2.00 12.00 29.59
C ARG A 258 -2.32 13.23 28.75
N ILE A 259 -1.47 14.25 28.85
CA ILE A 259 -1.49 15.43 27.97
C ILE A 259 -1.52 15.01 26.50
N SER A 260 -2.31 15.72 25.70
CA SER A 260 -2.39 15.57 24.25
C SER A 260 -2.38 16.94 23.58
N ASN A 261 -1.95 16.97 22.32
CA ASN A 261 -1.99 18.18 21.50
C ASN A 261 -1.25 19.36 22.17
N PHE A 262 -0.15 19.09 22.88
CA PHE A 262 0.66 20.11 23.56
C PHE A 262 1.29 21.14 22.61
N THR A 263 1.29 20.84 21.31
CA THR A 263 1.77 21.71 20.23
C THR A 263 0.89 22.95 20.03
N ASP A 264 -0.35 22.97 20.51
CA ASP A 264 -1.27 24.10 20.41
C ASP A 264 -0.74 25.41 21.03
N PHE A 265 0.33 25.32 21.83
CA PHE A 265 0.93 26.47 22.51
C PHE A 265 2.32 26.81 21.95
N ALA A 266 2.77 26.10 20.91
CA ALA A 266 4.08 26.31 20.29
C ALA A 266 4.23 27.71 19.68
N VAL A 267 3.13 28.34 19.27
CA VAL A 267 3.11 29.74 18.78
C VAL A 267 3.66 30.72 19.83
N PHE A 268 3.45 30.45 21.13
CA PHE A 268 3.98 31.30 22.20
C PHE A 268 5.47 31.02 22.50
N GLU A 269 5.94 29.80 22.27
CA GLU A 269 7.35 29.42 22.49
C GLU A 269 8.31 30.18 21.56
N GLN A 270 7.80 30.66 20.43
CA GLN A 270 8.55 31.43 19.43
C GLN A 270 8.81 32.88 19.85
N MET A 271 8.13 33.35 20.91
CA MET A 271 8.21 34.75 21.32
C MET A 271 9.31 34.93 22.36
N ASP A 272 10.34 35.71 22.02
CA ASP A 272 11.52 35.87 22.87
C ASP A 272 11.20 36.41 24.28
N ALA A 273 10.18 37.25 24.40
CA ALA A 273 9.72 37.80 25.67
C ALA A 273 8.83 36.85 26.50
N VAL A 274 8.42 35.70 25.96
CA VAL A 274 7.45 34.78 26.58
C VAL A 274 8.12 33.47 27.00
N SER A 275 7.86 33.04 28.23
CA SER A 275 8.21 31.71 28.71
C SER A 275 6.96 30.83 28.78
N VAL A 276 6.99 29.71 28.09
CA VAL A 276 5.97 28.65 28.21
C VAL A 276 6.56 27.55 29.09
N ARG A 277 6.01 27.37 30.30
CA ARG A 277 6.49 26.40 31.28
C ARG A 277 5.48 25.30 31.48
N TYR A 278 5.91 24.06 31.32
CA TYR A 278 5.10 22.89 31.65
C TYR A 278 5.22 22.56 33.14
N VAL A 279 4.09 22.63 33.85
CA VAL A 279 4.02 22.60 35.32
C VAL A 279 3.33 21.32 35.77
N SER A 280 4.00 20.55 36.63
CA SER A 280 3.48 19.27 37.16
C SER A 280 3.21 19.28 38.67
N SER A 281 3.55 20.39 39.34
CA SER A 281 3.43 20.55 40.79
C SER A 281 3.09 21.98 41.20
N VAL A 282 2.50 22.15 42.39
CA VAL A 282 2.11 23.48 42.92
C VAL A 282 3.32 24.41 43.09
N SER A 283 4.48 23.88 43.48
CA SER A 283 5.72 24.66 43.63
C SER A 283 6.24 25.20 42.30
N GLU A 284 5.99 24.51 41.20
CA GLU A 284 6.35 24.94 39.84
C GLU A 284 5.38 25.99 39.29
N LEU A 285 4.13 26.06 39.76
CA LEU A 285 3.12 26.98 39.22
C LEU A 285 3.53 28.44 39.39
N LYS A 286 4.04 28.83 40.56
CA LYS A 286 4.47 30.20 40.91
C LYS A 286 3.35 31.24 40.66
N ASN A 287 3.64 32.34 39.97
CA ASN A 287 2.73 33.42 39.62
C ASN A 287 2.82 33.71 38.12
N PRO A 288 2.22 32.83 37.28
CA PRO A 288 2.21 33.04 35.84
C PRO A 288 1.20 34.14 35.48
N ASP A 289 1.40 34.76 34.33
CA ASP A 289 0.47 35.75 33.77
C ASP A 289 -0.74 35.06 33.10
N MET A 290 -0.57 33.81 32.66
CA MET A 290 -1.61 32.95 32.10
C MET A 290 -1.42 31.49 32.51
N ILE A 291 -2.52 30.79 32.78
CA ILE A 291 -2.55 29.34 33.03
C ILE A 291 -3.32 28.67 31.90
N ILE A 292 -2.75 27.62 31.33
CA ILE A 292 -3.37 26.84 30.27
C ILE A 292 -3.62 25.42 30.77
N LEU A 293 -4.87 24.95 30.62
CA LEU A 293 -5.22 23.54 30.77
C LEU A 293 -5.31 22.95 29.36
N PRO A 294 -4.34 22.11 28.94
CA PRO A 294 -4.30 21.55 27.59
C PRO A 294 -5.39 20.48 27.38
N GLY A 295 -5.38 19.77 26.24
CA GLY A 295 -6.26 18.62 26.02
C GLY A 295 -5.74 17.33 26.69
N SER A 296 -6.65 16.47 27.17
CA SER A 296 -6.33 15.18 27.81
C SER A 296 -6.91 14.01 27.02
N LYS A 297 -6.23 12.84 27.06
CA LYS A 297 -6.79 11.55 26.58
C LYS A 297 -7.63 10.82 27.61
N ASN A 298 -7.51 11.19 28.89
CA ASN A 298 -8.36 10.69 29.94
C ASN A 298 -8.61 11.83 30.92
N THR A 299 -9.58 12.66 30.55
CA THR A 299 -9.92 13.91 31.24
C THR A 299 -10.26 13.64 32.71
N MET A 300 -11.01 12.56 33.00
CA MET A 300 -11.38 12.23 34.37
C MET A 300 -10.17 11.83 35.23
N ALA A 301 -9.27 10.99 34.73
CA ALA A 301 -8.09 10.54 35.45
C ALA A 301 -7.08 11.69 35.69
N ASP A 302 -6.91 12.57 34.71
CA ASP A 302 -6.00 13.70 34.84
C ASP A 302 -6.54 14.79 35.78
N LEU A 303 -7.86 14.99 35.84
CA LEU A 303 -8.50 15.84 36.86
C LEU A 303 -8.30 15.27 38.28
N LYS A 304 -8.47 13.95 38.46
CA LYS A 304 -8.15 13.27 39.73
C LYS A 304 -6.68 13.44 40.10
N TRP A 305 -5.77 13.37 39.13
CA TRP A 305 -4.36 13.59 39.37
C TRP A 305 -4.06 15.04 39.79
N MET A 306 -4.68 16.04 39.14
CA MET A 306 -4.53 17.45 39.53
C MET A 306 -5.00 17.71 40.96
N ARG A 307 -6.10 17.06 41.37
CA ARG A 307 -6.59 17.04 42.76
C ARG A 307 -5.56 16.49 43.72
N GLN A 308 -5.03 15.31 43.43
CA GLN A 308 -4.02 14.65 44.27
C GLN A 308 -2.73 15.48 44.40
N LYS A 309 -2.38 16.24 43.36
CA LYS A 309 -1.21 17.15 43.36
C LYS A 309 -1.48 18.50 44.01
N GLY A 310 -2.73 18.81 44.38
CA GLY A 310 -3.14 20.11 44.91
C GLY A 310 -3.16 21.25 43.89
N LEU A 311 -3.00 20.94 42.59
CA LEU A 311 -2.98 21.92 41.51
C LEU A 311 -4.35 22.56 41.28
N GLU A 312 -5.43 21.78 41.38
CA GLU A 312 -6.81 22.30 41.23
C GLU A 312 -7.06 23.46 42.20
N ALA A 313 -6.77 23.28 43.50
CA ALA A 313 -6.95 24.32 44.51
C ALA A 313 -6.11 25.58 44.24
N ALA A 314 -4.89 25.41 43.73
CA ALA A 314 -4.03 26.53 43.38
C ALA A 314 -4.56 27.31 42.16
N ILE A 315 -5.11 26.62 41.16
CA ILE A 315 -5.70 27.22 39.97
C ILE A 315 -7.01 27.94 40.32
N LEU A 316 -7.88 27.32 41.14
CA LEU A 316 -9.11 27.95 41.63
C LEU A 316 -8.84 29.26 42.39
N LYS A 317 -7.75 29.33 43.15
CA LYS A 317 -7.36 30.57 43.82
C LYS A 317 -6.92 31.65 42.82
N LYS A 318 -6.22 31.26 41.75
CA LYS A 318 -5.69 32.16 40.72
C LYS A 318 -6.70 32.58 39.67
N SER A 319 -7.84 31.89 39.52
CA SER A 319 -8.87 32.26 38.54
C SER A 319 -9.42 33.68 38.75
N GLN A 320 -9.33 34.20 39.98
CA GLN A 320 -9.77 35.56 40.33
C GLN A 320 -8.93 36.66 39.66
N ASP A 321 -7.64 36.42 39.41
CA ASP A 321 -6.69 37.44 38.99
C ASP A 321 -5.76 37.03 37.83
N THR A 322 -5.83 35.79 37.37
CA THR A 322 -4.98 35.22 36.32
C THR A 322 -5.84 34.71 35.18
N LEU A 323 -5.40 34.93 33.93
CA LEU A 323 -6.07 34.37 32.75
C LEU A 323 -5.96 32.84 32.78
N ILE A 324 -7.10 32.14 32.71
CA ILE A 324 -7.14 30.68 32.58
C ILE A 324 -7.74 30.33 31.22
N PHE A 325 -7.08 29.46 30.47
CA PHE A 325 -7.57 28.99 29.18
C PHE A 325 -7.56 27.46 29.10
N GLY A 326 -8.73 26.85 28.94
CA GLY A 326 -8.89 25.41 28.74
C GLY A 326 -9.06 25.06 27.26
N VAL A 327 -8.37 24.02 26.79
CA VAL A 327 -8.55 23.47 25.43
C VAL A 327 -8.99 22.01 25.53
N CYS A 328 -10.06 21.63 24.83
CA CYS A 328 -10.61 20.27 24.78
C CYS A 328 -10.79 19.65 26.18
N GLY A 329 -10.01 18.63 26.57
CA GLY A 329 -10.11 18.02 27.91
C GLY A 329 -9.91 19.03 29.03
N GLY A 330 -9.00 19.99 28.87
CA GLY A 330 -8.81 21.08 29.82
C GLY A 330 -10.01 22.02 29.90
N TYR A 331 -10.71 22.24 28.78
CA TYR A 331 -11.99 22.94 28.76
C TYR A 331 -13.04 22.16 29.56
N GLN A 332 -13.19 20.86 29.32
CA GLN A 332 -14.12 19.98 30.05
C GLN A 332 -13.88 19.99 31.56
N MET A 333 -12.61 19.98 32.01
CA MET A 333 -12.23 20.06 33.42
C MET A 333 -12.72 21.34 34.11
N LEU A 334 -12.77 22.47 33.38
CA LEU A 334 -13.19 23.76 33.93
C LEU A 334 -14.69 23.84 34.21
N GLY A 335 -15.51 22.92 33.67
CA GLY A 335 -16.95 22.88 33.85
C GLY A 335 -17.43 22.45 35.24
N ASP A 336 -18.74 22.33 35.39
CA ASP A 336 -19.44 21.90 36.60
C ASP A 336 -19.25 20.39 36.86
N ALA A 337 -19.34 19.56 35.82
CA ALA A 337 -19.15 18.11 35.90
C ALA A 337 -18.81 17.46 34.55
N ILE A 338 -18.21 16.28 34.64
CA ILE A 338 -17.94 15.38 33.50
C ILE A 338 -18.57 14.01 33.80
N ALA A 339 -19.57 13.64 33.02
CA ALA A 339 -20.24 12.36 33.09
C ALA A 339 -19.71 11.42 31.99
N ASP A 340 -19.41 10.18 32.34
CA ASP A 340 -19.01 9.10 31.42
C ASP A 340 -19.96 7.90 31.55
N PRO A 341 -21.21 8.03 31.08
CA PRO A 341 -22.21 6.96 31.19
C PRO A 341 -21.88 5.75 30.30
N TYR A 342 -21.02 5.93 29.29
CA TYR A 342 -20.67 4.91 28.31
C TYR A 342 -19.30 4.25 28.55
N GLN A 343 -18.60 4.62 29.63
CA GLN A 343 -17.27 4.09 29.97
C GLN A 343 -16.24 4.31 28.84
N VAL A 344 -16.28 5.51 28.24
CA VAL A 344 -15.34 5.93 27.20
C VAL A 344 -13.92 6.08 27.79
N GLU A 345 -13.84 6.55 29.04
CA GLU A 345 -12.59 6.72 29.79
C GLU A 345 -12.52 5.76 30.99
N GLU A 346 -13.06 6.17 32.14
CA GLU A 346 -13.06 5.40 33.40
C GLU A 346 -14.47 5.06 33.89
N GLY A 347 -15.51 5.58 33.23
CA GLY A 347 -16.90 5.47 33.67
C GLY A 347 -17.25 6.37 34.87
N GLY A 348 -18.55 6.57 35.06
CA GLY A 348 -19.10 7.27 36.23
C GLY A 348 -19.28 8.76 36.03
N ASN A 349 -19.17 9.55 37.10
CA ASN A 349 -19.33 11.00 37.06
C ASN A 349 -18.31 11.66 38.00
N ILE A 350 -17.70 12.75 37.57
CA ILE A 350 -16.79 13.55 38.37
C ILE A 350 -17.21 15.02 38.34
N ARG A 351 -17.28 15.65 39.52
CA ARG A 351 -17.43 17.10 39.63
C ARG A 351 -16.22 17.77 38.99
N GLY A 352 -16.43 18.77 38.14
CA GLY A 352 -15.38 19.56 37.53
C GLY A 352 -14.83 20.62 38.49
N MET A 353 -14.16 21.64 37.95
CA MET A 353 -13.61 22.76 38.72
C MET A 353 -14.62 23.87 38.98
N GLU A 354 -15.80 23.85 38.33
CA GLU A 354 -16.88 24.82 38.50
C GLU A 354 -16.48 26.28 38.18
N LEU A 355 -15.54 26.44 37.25
CA LEU A 355 -15.11 27.74 36.78
C LEU A 355 -15.93 28.21 35.57
N LEU A 356 -16.49 27.29 34.79
CA LEU A 356 -17.34 27.56 33.64
C LEU A 356 -18.72 26.89 33.83
N PRO A 357 -19.83 27.59 33.55
CA PRO A 357 -21.19 27.09 33.75
C PRO A 357 -21.59 26.12 32.62
N MET A 358 -21.05 24.91 32.70
CA MET A 358 -21.28 23.88 31.71
C MET A 358 -21.06 22.48 32.26
N LEU A 359 -21.77 21.50 31.70
CA LEU A 359 -21.58 20.08 31.97
C LEU A 359 -21.17 19.37 30.69
N THR A 360 -20.26 18.42 30.80
CA THR A 360 -19.85 17.58 29.67
C THR A 360 -20.29 16.14 29.90
N GLU A 361 -20.95 15.56 28.91
CA GLU A 361 -21.22 14.11 28.85
C GLU A 361 -20.30 13.49 27.80
N LEU A 362 -19.44 12.54 28.18
CA LEU A 362 -18.59 11.79 27.26
C LEU A 362 -19.45 10.84 26.43
N LEU A 363 -19.32 10.93 25.10
CA LEU A 363 -20.07 10.13 24.13
C LEU A 363 -19.15 9.12 23.45
N PRO A 364 -19.68 7.97 22.96
CA PRO A 364 -18.89 6.99 22.23
C PRO A 364 -18.36 7.52 20.89
N GLU A 365 -19.13 8.41 20.26
CA GLU A 365 -18.77 9.00 18.97
C GLU A 365 -17.87 10.23 19.17
N LYS A 366 -16.81 10.26 18.36
CA LYS A 366 -15.78 11.31 18.39
C LYS A 366 -16.10 12.41 17.39
N THR A 367 -16.15 13.65 17.84
CA THR A 367 -16.15 14.81 16.93
C THR A 367 -14.78 14.95 16.29
N ARG A 368 -14.72 14.97 14.96
CA ARG A 368 -13.49 15.10 14.16
C ARG A 368 -13.75 16.00 12.96
N THR A 369 -13.33 17.25 13.02
CA THR A 369 -13.56 18.17 11.89
C THR A 369 -12.58 19.34 11.87
N GLN A 370 -12.30 19.84 10.65
CA GLN A 370 -11.61 21.09 10.43
C GLN A 370 -12.57 22.27 10.57
N VAL A 371 -12.18 23.28 11.34
CA VAL A 371 -13.03 24.43 11.66
C VAL A 371 -12.43 25.75 11.15
N LYS A 372 -13.31 26.62 10.66
CA LYS A 372 -13.02 28.04 10.40
C LYS A 372 -14.08 28.89 11.06
N GLY A 373 -13.72 30.05 11.57
CA GLY A 373 -14.67 30.86 12.30
C GLY A 373 -14.13 32.21 12.71
N THR A 374 -14.80 32.80 13.70
CA THR A 374 -14.35 34.02 14.37
C THR A 374 -14.44 33.85 15.88
N PHE A 375 -13.61 34.55 16.63
CA PHE A 375 -13.83 34.75 18.05
C PHE A 375 -15.20 35.41 18.27
N GLY A 376 -15.90 34.99 19.32
CA GLY A 376 -17.18 35.55 19.73
C GLY A 376 -17.07 36.99 20.21
N GLN A 377 -18.14 37.53 20.78
CA GLN A 377 -18.08 38.80 21.50
C GLN A 377 -17.53 38.53 22.91
N LEU A 378 -16.21 38.57 23.06
CA LEU A 378 -15.53 38.19 24.29
C LEU A 378 -15.58 39.34 25.30
N PRO A 379 -16.07 39.11 26.53
CA PRO A 379 -15.91 40.08 27.60
C PRO A 379 -14.50 40.03 28.19
N GLY A 380 -14.19 41.00 29.05
CA GLY A 380 -13.02 40.95 29.92
C GLY A 380 -11.69 41.19 29.21
N ILE A 381 -10.64 40.49 29.67
CA ILE A 381 -9.27 40.75 29.26
C ILE A 381 -9.00 40.44 27.79
N LEU A 382 -9.69 39.46 27.20
CA LEU A 382 -9.52 39.09 25.79
C LEU A 382 -10.51 39.78 24.85
N ASN A 383 -11.18 40.86 25.26
CA ASN A 383 -12.15 41.58 24.43
C ASN A 383 -11.59 42.02 23.07
N ASP A 384 -10.31 42.34 23.00
CA ASP A 384 -9.65 42.76 21.76
C ASP A 384 -9.55 41.65 20.70
N LEU A 385 -9.79 40.37 21.07
CA LEU A 385 -9.88 39.27 20.11
C LEU A 385 -11.25 39.20 19.43
N SER A 386 -12.27 39.92 19.92
CA SER A 386 -13.65 39.79 19.45
C SER A 386 -13.77 40.01 17.95
N GLY A 387 -14.35 39.04 17.24
CA GLY A 387 -14.53 39.09 15.79
C GLY A 387 -13.28 38.79 14.96
N MET A 388 -12.11 38.55 15.57
CA MET A 388 -10.93 38.10 14.82
C MET A 388 -11.17 36.71 14.21
N GLU A 389 -10.64 36.47 13.01
CA GLU A 389 -10.73 35.18 12.33
C GLU A 389 -9.91 34.12 13.07
N LEU A 390 -10.39 32.88 13.02
CA LEU A 390 -9.69 31.72 13.55
C LEU A 390 -9.84 30.52 12.62
N THR A 391 -8.85 29.64 12.69
CA THR A 391 -8.85 28.33 12.04
C THR A 391 -8.31 27.29 13.01
N GLY A 392 -8.80 26.07 12.94
CA GLY A 392 -8.37 25.01 13.84
C GLY A 392 -9.06 23.69 13.55
N TYR A 393 -9.13 22.80 14.54
CA TYR A 393 -9.84 21.53 14.40
C TYR A 393 -10.44 21.08 15.74
N GLU A 394 -11.55 20.35 15.67
CA GLU A 394 -12.15 19.67 16.82
C GLU A 394 -11.75 18.18 16.78
N ILE A 395 -11.24 17.67 17.91
CA ILE A 395 -10.91 16.24 18.10
C ILE A 395 -11.22 15.80 19.54
N HIS A 396 -12.49 15.71 19.88
CA HIS A 396 -12.91 15.46 21.25
C HIS A 396 -13.98 14.39 21.37
N MET A 397 -14.06 13.80 22.56
CA MET A 397 -15.18 12.98 23.00
C MET A 397 -16.09 13.81 23.88
N GLY A 398 -17.38 13.67 23.67
CA GLY A 398 -18.40 14.25 24.52
C GLY A 398 -19.05 15.51 24.01
N HIS A 399 -20.24 15.75 24.55
CA HIS A 399 -21.11 16.85 24.24
C HIS A 399 -21.26 17.72 25.49
N THR A 400 -20.98 19.01 25.33
CA THR A 400 -21.06 20.00 26.41
C THR A 400 -22.37 20.76 26.31
N VAL A 401 -23.06 20.86 27.44
CA VAL A 401 -24.30 21.62 27.60
C VAL A 401 -24.05 22.74 28.59
N PHE A 402 -24.45 23.97 28.25
CA PHE A 402 -24.30 25.13 29.12
C PHE A 402 -25.37 25.12 30.20
N THR A 403 -24.98 25.35 31.46
CA THR A 403 -25.89 25.37 32.61
C THR A 403 -26.49 26.75 32.83
N GLU A 404 -25.88 27.79 32.28
CA GLU A 404 -26.34 29.19 32.31
C GLU A 404 -26.04 29.89 30.97
N GLN A 405 -26.74 30.99 30.66
CA GLN A 405 -26.40 31.82 29.49
C GLN A 405 -25.05 32.50 29.73
N SER A 406 -24.08 32.25 28.85
CA SER A 406 -22.73 32.82 28.92
C SER A 406 -22.20 33.14 27.53
N PRO A 407 -21.30 34.14 27.40
CA PRO A 407 -20.65 34.42 26.11
C PRO A 407 -19.81 33.24 25.63
N HIS A 408 -19.88 32.98 24.32
CA HIS A 408 -19.12 31.92 23.67
C HIS A 408 -17.74 32.41 23.23
N VAL A 409 -16.74 31.51 23.29
CA VAL A 409 -15.37 31.84 22.87
C VAL A 409 -15.31 32.05 21.36
N CYS A 410 -16.04 31.25 20.59
CA CYS A 410 -15.95 31.24 19.13
C CYS A 410 -17.26 30.88 18.43
N MET A 411 -17.40 31.40 17.22
CA MET A 411 -18.42 31.04 16.25
C MET A 411 -17.75 30.28 15.12
N ILE A 412 -17.96 28.96 15.05
CA ILE A 412 -17.25 28.07 14.14
C ILE A 412 -18.15 27.49 13.05
N ARG A 413 -17.53 27.16 11.91
CA ARG A 413 -18.12 26.40 10.80
C ARG A 413 -17.24 25.19 10.52
N THR A 414 -17.86 24.04 10.36
CA THR A 414 -17.17 22.78 10.06
C THR A 414 -17.05 22.60 8.55
N SER A 415 -15.90 22.11 8.10
CA SER A 415 -15.68 21.84 6.68
C SER A 415 -16.53 20.63 6.25
N GLY A 416 -17.44 20.81 5.28
CA GLY A 416 -18.23 19.72 4.71
C GLY A 416 -19.61 19.46 5.33
N SER A 417 -20.07 20.27 6.29
CA SER A 417 -21.46 20.19 6.76
C SER A 417 -22.32 21.33 6.19
N GLU A 418 -23.55 21.00 5.77
CA GLU A 418 -24.60 22.01 5.49
C GLU A 418 -25.14 22.64 6.80
N ALA A 419 -24.71 22.12 7.96
CA ALA A 419 -25.08 22.67 9.26
C ALA A 419 -24.41 24.03 9.44
N GLY A 420 -25.21 25.03 9.79
CA GLY A 420 -24.79 26.42 9.94
C GLY A 420 -23.72 26.65 11.01
N GLN A 421 -23.40 27.93 11.25
CA GLN A 421 -22.50 28.32 12.34
C GLN A 421 -22.91 27.70 13.68
N LYS A 422 -21.94 27.16 14.41
CA LYS A 422 -22.07 26.63 15.77
C LYS A 422 -21.33 27.54 16.75
N GLU A 423 -21.92 27.76 17.91
CA GLU A 423 -21.27 28.35 19.09
C GLU A 423 -20.35 27.32 19.76
N ASP A 424 -19.11 27.69 20.02
CA ASP A 424 -18.16 26.85 20.76
C ASP A 424 -17.46 27.61 21.88
N GLY A 425 -17.24 26.91 22.98
CA GLY A 425 -16.56 27.42 24.16
C GLY A 425 -17.40 28.34 25.02
N VAL A 426 -16.89 28.63 26.23
CA VAL A 426 -17.54 29.48 27.23
C VAL A 426 -16.53 30.40 27.89
N VAL A 427 -16.99 31.61 28.22
CA VAL A 427 -16.26 32.59 29.02
C VAL A 427 -16.99 32.92 30.32
N ARG A 428 -16.25 32.93 31.42
CA ARG A 428 -16.67 33.52 32.69
C ARG A 428 -15.49 34.25 33.34
N GLU A 429 -15.62 35.57 33.49
CA GLU A 429 -14.58 36.43 34.09
C GLU A 429 -13.21 36.29 33.40
N ASN A 430 -12.19 35.75 34.09
CA ASN A 430 -10.86 35.51 33.52
C ASN A 430 -10.68 34.07 32.98
N VAL A 431 -11.73 33.27 32.91
CA VAL A 431 -11.69 31.86 32.51
C VAL A 431 -12.35 31.70 31.15
N TYR A 432 -11.60 31.10 30.22
CA TYR A 432 -11.99 30.85 28.84
C TYR A 432 -11.78 29.37 28.56
N GLY A 433 -12.60 28.77 27.70
CA GLY A 433 -12.27 27.46 27.15
C GLY A 433 -13.09 27.08 25.94
N THR A 434 -12.52 26.19 25.10
CA THR A 434 -13.01 25.82 23.77
C THR A 434 -12.59 24.40 23.39
N TYR A 435 -13.31 23.77 22.46
CA TYR A 435 -12.89 22.52 21.83
C TYR A 435 -11.93 22.70 20.64
N VAL A 436 -11.74 23.94 20.17
CA VAL A 436 -10.93 24.24 19.00
C VAL A 436 -9.44 24.15 19.33
N HIS A 437 -8.77 23.14 18.79
CA HIS A 437 -7.32 23.04 18.79
C HIS A 437 -6.70 23.94 17.72
N GLY A 438 -5.50 24.46 17.98
CA GLY A 438 -4.82 25.42 17.11
C GLY A 438 -5.43 26.83 17.11
N ILE A 439 -6.32 27.13 18.08
CA ILE A 439 -7.03 28.40 18.18
C ILE A 439 -6.11 29.64 18.23
N PHE A 440 -4.86 29.47 18.67
CA PHE A 440 -3.87 30.55 18.78
C PHE A 440 -3.00 30.72 17.54
N ASP A 441 -3.02 29.77 16.61
CA ASP A 441 -2.05 29.67 15.52
C ASP A 441 -2.34 30.64 14.37
N HIS A 442 -3.60 31.05 14.22
CA HIS A 442 -4.05 31.84 13.07
C HIS A 442 -3.87 33.36 13.30
N GLY A 443 -3.22 34.01 12.32
CA GLY A 443 -3.14 35.46 12.24
C GLY A 443 -2.43 36.08 13.44
N LYS A 444 -3.04 37.10 14.05
CA LYS A 444 -2.46 37.88 15.16
C LYS A 444 -2.96 37.46 16.55
N THR A 445 -3.58 36.29 16.65
CA THR A 445 -4.27 35.87 17.89
C THR A 445 -3.30 35.77 19.07
N ALA A 446 -2.21 35.00 18.93
CA ALA A 446 -1.21 34.86 19.97
C ALA A 446 -0.53 36.21 20.31
N GLU A 447 -0.20 37.02 19.29
CA GLU A 447 0.33 38.38 19.46
C GLU A 447 -0.57 39.21 20.37
N LYS A 448 -1.88 39.24 20.09
CA LYS A 448 -2.84 40.05 20.83
C LYS A 448 -3.01 39.58 22.28
N ILE A 449 -2.97 38.27 22.52
CA ILE A 449 -2.98 37.72 23.89
C ILE A 449 -1.77 38.23 24.67
N ILE A 450 -0.57 38.21 24.07
CA ILE A 450 0.65 38.70 24.74
C ILE A 450 0.59 40.21 24.98
N GLU A 451 0.08 41.01 24.04
CA GLU A 451 -0.13 42.44 24.25
C GLU A 451 -1.04 42.73 25.46
N VAL A 452 -2.14 41.97 25.58
CA VAL A 452 -3.07 42.08 26.71
C VAL A 452 -2.38 41.73 28.03
N LEU A 453 -1.63 40.62 28.07
CA LEU A 453 -0.89 40.19 29.26
C LEU A 453 0.18 41.21 29.65
N ALA A 454 0.92 41.74 28.66
CA ALA A 454 1.94 42.75 28.86
C ALA A 454 1.35 44.05 29.44
N LYS A 455 0.24 44.53 28.87
CA LYS A 455 -0.49 45.71 29.36
C LYS A 455 -0.96 45.51 30.80
N ARG A 456 -1.48 44.33 31.14
CA ARG A 456 -1.92 44.00 32.51
C ARG A 456 -0.76 43.97 33.51
N LYS A 457 0.39 43.45 33.08
CA LYS A 457 1.62 43.40 33.89
C LYS A 457 2.34 44.75 33.99
N GLY A 458 1.99 45.72 33.14
CA GLY A 458 2.63 47.03 33.07
C GLY A 458 4.00 46.99 32.36
N VAL A 459 4.22 46.02 31.48
CA VAL A 459 5.44 45.89 30.67
C VAL A 459 5.12 46.15 29.19
N SER A 460 6.13 46.55 28.43
CA SER A 460 6.04 46.60 26.96
C SER A 460 6.74 45.40 26.37
N VAL A 461 6.10 44.77 25.40
CA VAL A 461 6.66 43.67 24.60
C VAL A 461 6.63 44.13 23.16
N ASP A 462 7.77 44.05 22.48
CA ASP A 462 7.82 44.31 21.05
C ASP A 462 7.28 43.09 20.31
N THR A 463 6.12 43.24 19.69
CA THR A 463 5.51 42.23 18.82
C THR A 463 5.71 42.55 17.33
N SER A 464 6.39 43.65 17.00
CA SER A 464 6.61 44.08 15.63
C SER A 464 7.62 43.17 14.93
N GLY A 465 7.17 42.47 13.87
CA GLY A 465 7.97 41.47 13.15
C GLY A 465 7.53 40.01 13.36
N MET A 466 6.46 39.77 14.12
CA MET A 466 5.85 38.44 14.21
C MET A 466 5.28 38.00 12.86
N MET A 467 5.76 36.87 12.36
CA MET A 467 5.20 36.20 11.19
C MET A 467 4.00 35.37 11.62
N ASP A 468 3.06 35.15 10.71
CA ASP A 468 2.03 34.12 10.86
C ASP A 468 2.69 32.76 11.16
N TYR A 469 2.11 31.95 12.04
CA TYR A 469 2.71 30.68 12.48
C TYR A 469 2.99 29.73 11.31
N GLN A 470 2.11 29.72 10.30
CA GLN A 470 2.33 28.92 9.09
C GLN A 470 3.53 29.44 8.30
N ALA A 471 3.64 30.76 8.12
CA ALA A 471 4.79 31.37 7.46
C ALA A 471 6.09 31.08 8.23
N PHE A 472 6.07 31.13 9.57
CA PHE A 472 7.20 30.76 10.39
C PHE A 472 7.60 29.29 10.17
N LYS A 473 6.66 28.34 10.17
CA LYS A 473 6.95 26.93 9.90
C LYS A 473 7.63 26.74 8.54
N GLU A 474 7.17 27.43 7.50
CA GLU A 474 7.82 27.42 6.18
C GLU A 474 9.29 27.83 6.27
N THR A 475 9.63 28.89 7.03
CA THR A 475 11.04 29.29 7.23
C THR A 475 11.86 28.21 7.95
N GLN A 476 11.25 27.42 8.84
CA GLN A 476 11.95 26.33 9.54
C GLN A 476 12.16 25.14 8.62
N TYR A 477 11.20 24.81 7.76
CA TYR A 477 11.38 23.80 6.72
C TYR A 477 12.47 24.20 5.72
N ASP A 478 12.55 25.47 5.35
CA ASP A 478 13.63 25.98 4.49
C ASP A 478 15.01 25.88 5.18
N LYS A 479 15.11 26.26 6.46
CA LYS A 479 16.35 26.08 7.25
C LYS A 479 16.77 24.61 7.35
N LEU A 480 15.82 23.71 7.55
CA LEU A 480 16.06 22.26 7.58
C LEU A 480 16.59 21.78 6.23
N ALA A 481 15.95 22.18 5.12
CA ALA A 481 16.37 21.84 3.78
C ALA A 481 17.79 22.36 3.48
N ASP A 482 18.09 23.61 3.80
CA ASP A 482 19.40 24.21 3.59
C ASP A 482 20.49 23.52 4.42
N GLY A 483 20.20 23.25 5.70
CA GLY A 483 21.10 22.54 6.58
C GLY A 483 21.42 21.13 6.09
N LEU A 484 20.40 20.40 5.59
CA LEU A 484 20.60 19.07 5.03
C LEU A 484 21.29 19.11 3.68
N ARG A 485 20.93 20.03 2.78
CA ARG A 485 21.58 20.22 1.48
C ARG A 485 23.07 20.52 1.63
N ALA A 486 23.47 21.24 2.69
CA ALA A 486 24.87 21.49 3.02
C ALA A 486 25.60 20.28 3.66
N SER A 487 24.86 19.34 4.25
CA SER A 487 25.42 18.25 5.07
C SER A 487 25.38 16.88 4.40
N LEU A 488 24.45 16.68 3.47
CA LEU A 488 24.21 15.46 2.71
C LEU A 488 24.82 15.56 1.30
N ASP A 489 25.34 14.44 0.80
CA ASP A 489 25.69 14.28 -0.61
C ASP A 489 24.41 14.08 -1.43
N MET A 490 23.77 15.19 -1.78
CA MET A 490 22.51 15.17 -2.53
C MET A 490 22.65 14.51 -3.90
N LYS A 491 23.84 14.59 -4.53
CA LYS A 491 24.08 13.93 -5.81
C LYS A 491 23.94 12.42 -5.67
N LYS A 492 24.60 11.82 -4.66
CA LYS A 492 24.43 10.39 -4.36
C LYS A 492 22.99 10.04 -3.99
N ILE A 493 22.30 10.88 -3.23
CA ILE A 493 20.88 10.64 -2.89
C ILE A 493 20.01 10.61 -4.15
N TYR A 494 20.20 11.53 -5.09
CA TYR A 494 19.51 11.51 -6.37
C TYR A 494 19.84 10.27 -7.21
N GLU A 495 21.09 9.80 -7.18
CA GLU A 495 21.51 8.55 -7.84
C GLU A 495 20.90 7.29 -7.18
N MET A 496 20.58 7.34 -5.88
CA MET A 496 19.96 6.24 -5.16
C MET A 496 18.47 6.07 -5.49
N LEU A 497 17.77 7.14 -5.86
CA LEU A 497 16.35 7.11 -6.17
C LEU A 497 16.04 6.05 -7.25
N LYS A 498 15.18 5.10 -6.91
CA LYS A 498 14.71 4.06 -7.82
C LYS A 498 13.21 4.16 -8.02
N GLU A 499 12.69 3.73 -9.16
CA GLU A 499 11.23 3.59 -9.32
C GLU A 499 10.68 2.60 -8.31
N SER A 500 9.53 2.91 -7.70
CA SER A 500 8.79 1.96 -6.86
C SER A 500 8.42 0.73 -7.67
N ARG A 501 8.59 -0.44 -7.06
CA ARG A 501 8.14 -1.71 -7.63
C ARG A 501 7.40 -2.47 -6.55
N ILE A 502 6.07 -2.39 -6.59
CA ILE A 502 5.21 -3.28 -5.82
C ILE A 502 4.81 -4.40 -6.76
N ALA A 503 5.11 -5.64 -6.39
CA ALA A 503 4.55 -6.79 -7.07
C ALA A 503 3.03 -6.76 -6.89
N GLU A 504 2.30 -6.51 -7.97
CA GLU A 504 0.86 -6.61 -7.95
C GLU A 504 0.44 -8.08 -7.76
N GLU A 505 -0.48 -8.33 -6.83
CA GLU A 505 -1.07 -9.64 -6.61
C GLU A 505 -2.54 -9.64 -7.05
N LEU A 506 -3.02 -10.78 -7.57
CA LEU A 506 -4.44 -10.97 -7.86
C LEU A 506 -5.14 -11.53 -6.62
N PRO A 507 -6.14 -10.82 -6.05
CA PRO A 507 -6.87 -11.27 -4.87
C PRO A 507 -7.44 -12.70 -4.96
N CYS A 508 -7.92 -13.11 -6.14
CA CYS A 508 -8.47 -14.46 -6.34
C CYS A 508 -7.44 -15.59 -6.13
N LEU A 509 -6.14 -15.28 -6.18
CA LEU A 509 -5.05 -16.27 -6.09
C LEU A 509 -4.49 -16.44 -4.67
N GLN A 510 -4.73 -15.51 -3.74
CA GLN A 510 -4.10 -15.48 -2.41
C GLN A 510 -4.29 -16.76 -1.57
N LYS A 511 -5.31 -17.57 -1.88
CA LYS A 511 -5.65 -18.81 -1.16
C LYS A 511 -5.51 -20.07 -2.02
N ILE A 512 -4.99 -19.95 -3.24
CA ILE A 512 -4.82 -21.09 -4.13
C ILE A 512 -3.44 -21.69 -3.91
N LYS A 513 -3.42 -22.98 -3.56
CA LYS A 513 -2.23 -23.81 -3.51
C LYS A 513 -2.39 -24.92 -4.54
N ILE A 514 -1.33 -25.18 -5.31
CA ILE A 514 -1.29 -26.26 -6.28
C ILE A 514 -0.65 -27.48 -5.64
N ASP A 515 -1.34 -28.61 -5.72
CA ASP A 515 -0.80 -29.88 -5.28
C ASP A 515 0.12 -30.46 -6.37
N PRO A 516 1.27 -31.03 -6.02
CA PRO A 516 2.14 -31.70 -6.99
C PRO A 516 1.43 -32.94 -7.56
N VAL A 517 1.70 -33.27 -8.82
CA VAL A 517 1.18 -34.50 -9.43
C VAL A 517 1.81 -35.72 -8.74
N ASN A 518 1.00 -36.74 -8.46
CA ASN A 518 1.45 -37.94 -7.75
C ASN A 518 2.46 -38.73 -8.60
N ARG A 519 3.75 -38.63 -8.23
CA ARG A 519 4.86 -39.27 -8.95
C ARG A 519 4.83 -40.79 -8.87
N GLU A 520 4.39 -41.37 -7.76
CA GLU A 520 4.25 -42.82 -7.61
C GLU A 520 3.20 -43.35 -8.58
N LEU A 521 2.09 -42.61 -8.74
CA LEU A 521 1.04 -42.98 -9.67
C LEU A 521 1.47 -42.80 -11.14
N VAL A 522 2.23 -41.76 -11.46
CA VAL A 522 2.87 -41.62 -12.80
C VAL A 522 3.74 -42.83 -13.09
N GLN A 523 4.61 -43.23 -12.15
CA GLN A 523 5.48 -44.39 -12.31
C GLN A 523 4.68 -45.67 -12.48
N LYS A 524 3.67 -45.90 -11.65
CA LYS A 524 2.79 -47.07 -11.76
C LYS A 524 2.09 -47.15 -13.12
N ILE A 525 1.63 -46.03 -13.67
CA ILE A 525 1.01 -46.02 -15.01
C ILE A 525 2.05 -46.30 -16.09
N GLN A 526 3.28 -45.81 -15.92
CA GLN A 526 4.38 -46.14 -16.84
C GLN A 526 4.75 -47.63 -16.78
N GLU A 527 4.75 -48.24 -15.59
CA GLU A 527 4.95 -49.68 -15.42
C GLU A 527 3.84 -50.47 -16.14
N ASN A 528 2.58 -50.03 -16.04
CA ASN A 528 1.48 -50.63 -16.82
C ASN A 528 1.72 -50.52 -18.34
N TRP A 529 2.27 -49.40 -18.81
CA TRP A 529 2.65 -49.22 -20.22
C TRP A 529 3.76 -50.15 -20.68
N ASP A 530 4.67 -50.52 -19.78
CA ASP A 530 5.78 -51.42 -20.06
C ASP A 530 5.33 -52.90 -20.14
N HIS A 531 4.15 -53.23 -19.61
CA HIS A 531 3.53 -54.55 -19.74
C HIS A 531 2.75 -54.74 -21.05
N VAL A 532 2.42 -53.66 -21.75
CA VAL A 532 1.79 -53.74 -23.08
C VAL A 532 2.78 -54.32 -24.08
N ALA A 533 2.36 -55.30 -24.89
CA ALA A 533 3.17 -56.00 -25.89
C ALA A 533 3.64 -55.11 -27.04
N LYS A 534 4.55 -54.18 -26.72
CA LYS A 534 5.22 -53.24 -27.62
C LYS A 534 6.65 -53.00 -27.12
N PRO A 535 7.57 -52.52 -27.97
CA PRO A 535 8.84 -51.99 -27.49
C PRO A 535 8.63 -50.95 -26.37
N LEU A 536 9.53 -50.96 -25.37
CA LEU A 536 9.54 -49.94 -24.32
C LEU A 536 9.58 -48.55 -24.94
N ASP A 537 8.77 -47.63 -24.41
CA ASP A 537 8.62 -46.27 -24.93
C ASP A 537 8.16 -46.19 -26.41
N GLY A 538 7.55 -47.24 -26.95
CA GLY A 538 7.15 -47.35 -28.36
C GLY A 538 6.12 -46.32 -28.83
N LEU A 539 5.33 -45.71 -27.93
CA LEU A 539 4.46 -44.57 -28.26
C LEU A 539 5.10 -43.21 -27.89
N GLY A 540 6.35 -43.21 -27.44
CA GLY A 540 7.11 -42.04 -27.08
C GLY A 540 6.40 -41.17 -26.03
N LYS A 541 6.28 -39.87 -26.32
CA LYS A 541 5.71 -38.88 -25.37
C LYS A 541 4.27 -39.15 -24.96
N PHE A 542 3.49 -39.90 -25.75
CA PHE A 542 2.10 -40.21 -25.41
C PHE A 542 1.97 -41.06 -24.15
N GLU A 543 2.93 -41.95 -23.87
CA GLU A 543 2.94 -42.76 -22.64
C GLU A 543 3.06 -41.85 -21.41
N GLY A 544 4.03 -40.93 -21.44
CA GLY A 544 4.24 -39.95 -20.38
C GLY A 544 3.07 -38.96 -20.21
N PHE A 545 2.45 -38.52 -21.32
CA PHE A 545 1.25 -37.67 -21.24
C PHE A 545 0.06 -38.40 -20.62
N LEU A 546 -0.19 -39.65 -21.01
CA LEU A 546 -1.28 -40.44 -20.46
C LEU A 546 -1.02 -40.82 -19.00
N ALA A 547 0.22 -41.12 -18.63
CA ALA A 547 0.62 -41.31 -17.23
C ALA A 547 0.37 -40.06 -16.38
N ARG A 548 0.73 -38.88 -16.90
CA ARG A 548 0.44 -37.59 -16.26
C ARG A 548 -1.06 -37.34 -16.14
N ILE A 549 -1.83 -37.56 -17.21
CA ILE A 549 -3.29 -37.41 -17.21
C ILE A 549 -3.94 -38.32 -16.16
N GLY A 550 -3.55 -39.59 -16.09
CA GLY A 550 -4.05 -40.53 -15.08
C GLY A 550 -3.67 -40.12 -13.66
N ALA A 551 -2.43 -39.67 -13.45
CA ALA A 551 -1.96 -39.19 -12.16
C ALA A 551 -2.70 -37.93 -11.68
N ILE A 552 -2.97 -36.98 -12.59
CA ILE A 552 -3.82 -35.81 -12.32
C ILE A 552 -5.23 -36.28 -11.92
N GLY A 553 -5.81 -37.22 -12.66
CA GLY A 553 -7.11 -37.81 -12.35
C GLY A 553 -7.14 -38.68 -11.08
N GLY A 554 -5.97 -38.95 -10.48
CA GLY A 554 -5.83 -39.79 -9.28
C GLY A 554 -6.07 -41.29 -9.52
N SER A 555 -6.00 -41.77 -10.77
CA SER A 555 -6.33 -43.14 -11.15
C SER A 555 -5.39 -43.69 -12.24
N SER A 556 -4.98 -44.96 -12.10
CA SER A 556 -4.29 -45.68 -13.19
C SER A 556 -5.23 -46.17 -14.28
N ALA A 557 -6.55 -46.19 -14.02
CA ALA A 557 -7.57 -46.33 -15.05
C ALA A 557 -7.88 -44.93 -15.60
N ILE A 558 -7.23 -44.59 -16.70
CA ILE A 558 -7.30 -43.27 -17.33
C ILE A 558 -8.67 -43.10 -18.00
N ASP A 559 -9.39 -42.03 -17.64
CA ASP A 559 -10.66 -41.66 -18.27
C ASP A 559 -10.57 -40.23 -18.83
N ILE A 560 -10.64 -40.13 -20.16
CA ILE A 560 -10.71 -38.86 -20.88
C ILE A 560 -11.99 -38.76 -21.73
N LYS A 561 -13.02 -39.58 -21.50
CA LYS A 561 -14.16 -39.67 -22.44
C LYS A 561 -14.91 -38.36 -22.62
N LYS A 562 -15.13 -37.61 -21.53
CA LYS A 562 -15.85 -36.33 -21.57
C LYS A 562 -14.88 -35.16 -21.61
N LYS A 563 -14.82 -34.47 -22.75
CA LYS A 563 -13.83 -33.43 -23.06
C LYS A 563 -14.51 -32.14 -23.51
N ALA A 564 -13.89 -31.01 -23.21
CA ALA A 564 -14.35 -29.71 -23.71
C ALA A 564 -13.20 -28.83 -24.15
N VAL A 565 -13.45 -27.91 -25.07
CA VAL A 565 -12.60 -26.75 -25.33
C VAL A 565 -13.27 -25.52 -24.73
N ILE A 566 -12.57 -24.81 -23.84
CA ILE A 566 -13.02 -23.50 -23.36
C ILE A 566 -12.37 -22.44 -24.25
N ALA A 567 -13.19 -21.71 -25.00
CA ALA A 567 -12.73 -20.69 -25.94
C ALA A 567 -13.05 -19.28 -25.43
N MET A 568 -12.02 -18.54 -25.01
CA MET A 568 -12.15 -17.19 -24.48
C MET A 568 -12.21 -16.16 -25.61
N CYS A 569 -13.32 -15.44 -25.73
CA CYS A 569 -13.57 -14.49 -26.81
C CYS A 569 -13.55 -13.04 -26.29
N ALA A 570 -12.65 -12.21 -26.84
CA ALA A 570 -12.52 -10.81 -26.44
C ALA A 570 -11.94 -9.92 -27.54
N ASP A 571 -12.37 -8.65 -27.57
CA ASP A 571 -11.79 -7.63 -28.44
C ASP A 571 -10.62 -6.92 -27.77
N ASN A 572 -9.64 -6.51 -28.58
CA ASN A 572 -8.42 -5.86 -28.10
C ASN A 572 -8.29 -4.44 -28.64
N GLY A 573 -8.21 -3.44 -27.75
CA GLY A 573 -8.13 -2.02 -28.13
C GLY A 573 -6.90 -1.68 -28.98
N ILE A 574 -5.84 -2.49 -28.91
CA ILE A 574 -4.62 -2.31 -29.71
C ILE A 574 -4.87 -2.36 -31.22
N VAL A 575 -6.01 -2.90 -31.67
CA VAL A 575 -6.39 -2.94 -33.09
C VAL A 575 -6.48 -1.54 -33.70
N GLU A 576 -6.74 -0.50 -32.91
CA GLU A 576 -6.68 0.91 -33.32
C GLU A 576 -5.35 1.30 -33.99
N GLU A 577 -4.25 0.64 -33.62
CA GLU A 577 -2.90 0.90 -34.17
C GLU A 577 -2.67 0.21 -35.54
N GLY A 578 -3.69 -0.41 -36.13
CA GLY A 578 -3.60 -1.04 -37.44
C GLY A 578 -2.67 -2.25 -37.46
N VAL A 579 -2.71 -3.06 -36.41
CA VAL A 579 -1.90 -4.28 -36.19
C VAL A 579 -2.61 -5.58 -36.63
N SER A 580 -3.74 -5.47 -37.33
CA SER A 580 -4.53 -6.58 -37.86
C SER A 580 -5.01 -6.26 -39.28
N GLN A 581 -5.28 -7.29 -40.09
CA GLN A 581 -5.90 -7.15 -41.41
C GLN A 581 -7.43 -7.06 -41.36
N SER A 582 -8.01 -7.56 -40.26
CA SER A 582 -9.46 -7.61 -40.04
C SER A 582 -9.87 -6.58 -39.00
N GLY A 583 -11.10 -6.07 -39.10
CA GLY A 583 -11.73 -5.26 -38.07
C GLY A 583 -12.20 -6.10 -36.87
N GLN A 584 -12.44 -5.44 -35.74
CA GLN A 584 -12.86 -6.09 -34.48
C GLN A 584 -14.22 -6.80 -34.60
N GLU A 585 -15.08 -6.41 -35.55
CA GLU A 585 -16.35 -7.06 -35.81
C GLU A 585 -16.22 -8.57 -36.09
N VAL A 586 -15.07 -9.01 -36.62
CA VAL A 586 -14.82 -10.43 -36.90
C VAL A 586 -14.84 -11.27 -35.62
N THR A 587 -14.38 -10.74 -34.47
CA THR A 587 -14.44 -11.45 -33.19
C THR A 587 -15.88 -11.89 -32.89
N SER A 588 -16.82 -10.94 -32.93
CA SER A 588 -18.24 -11.19 -32.67
C SER A 588 -18.87 -12.21 -33.62
N ILE A 589 -18.56 -12.11 -34.91
CA ILE A 589 -19.09 -13.00 -35.95
C ILE A 589 -18.60 -14.43 -35.70
N VAL A 590 -17.30 -14.63 -35.52
CA VAL A 590 -16.75 -15.98 -35.32
C VAL A 590 -17.25 -16.59 -34.00
N THR A 591 -17.39 -15.80 -32.94
CA THR A 591 -17.97 -16.27 -31.67
C THR A 591 -19.41 -16.75 -31.82
N GLU A 592 -20.25 -16.07 -32.61
CA GLU A 592 -21.60 -16.53 -32.94
C GLU A 592 -21.56 -17.90 -33.62
N PHE A 593 -20.77 -18.03 -34.69
CA PHE A 593 -20.63 -19.30 -35.41
C PHE A 593 -20.01 -20.39 -34.54
N MET A 594 -19.19 -20.04 -33.55
CA MET A 594 -18.61 -20.98 -32.59
C MET A 594 -19.68 -21.53 -31.65
N GLY A 595 -20.60 -20.69 -31.16
CA GLY A 595 -21.76 -21.11 -30.37
C GLY A 595 -22.70 -22.06 -31.13
N GLN A 596 -22.72 -21.96 -32.46
CA GLN A 596 -23.45 -22.85 -33.37
C GLN A 596 -22.63 -24.09 -33.81
N ASN A 597 -21.40 -24.27 -33.31
CA ASN A 597 -20.46 -25.32 -33.72
C ASN A 597 -20.11 -25.33 -35.23
N GLN A 598 -20.18 -24.17 -35.90
CA GLN A 598 -19.93 -24.07 -37.35
C GLN A 598 -18.50 -23.64 -37.70
N THR A 599 -17.72 -23.17 -36.73
CA THR A 599 -16.30 -22.84 -36.89
C THR A 599 -15.45 -24.09 -37.11
N SER A 600 -14.16 -23.89 -37.41
CA SER A 600 -13.21 -24.98 -37.59
C SER A 600 -13.10 -25.83 -36.31
N VAL A 601 -12.93 -25.19 -35.15
CA VAL A 601 -12.89 -25.92 -33.87
C VAL A 601 -14.20 -26.65 -33.59
N GLY A 602 -15.36 -26.04 -33.86
CA GLY A 602 -16.67 -26.68 -33.64
C GLY A 602 -16.84 -27.97 -34.43
N LYS A 603 -16.50 -27.94 -35.72
CA LYS A 603 -16.56 -29.10 -36.61
C LYS A 603 -15.56 -30.19 -36.21
N MET A 604 -14.34 -29.79 -35.85
CA MET A 604 -13.31 -30.73 -35.40
C MET A 604 -13.68 -31.37 -34.05
N ALA A 605 -14.22 -30.58 -33.12
CA ALA A 605 -14.61 -31.06 -31.80
C ALA A 605 -15.76 -32.07 -31.89
N GLN A 606 -16.72 -31.84 -32.80
CA GLN A 606 -17.79 -32.82 -33.08
C GLN A 606 -17.22 -34.17 -33.54
N PHE A 607 -16.19 -34.17 -34.38
CA PHE A 607 -15.50 -35.41 -34.78
C PHE A 607 -14.75 -36.06 -33.62
N ALA A 608 -14.07 -35.27 -32.80
CA ALA A 608 -13.29 -35.74 -31.66
C ALA A 608 -14.13 -36.09 -30.41
N GLY A 609 -15.46 -35.98 -30.48
CA GLY A 609 -16.36 -36.22 -29.35
C GLY A 609 -16.16 -35.23 -28.19
N ALA A 610 -15.78 -33.99 -28.50
CA ALA A 610 -15.57 -32.92 -27.53
C ALA A 610 -16.61 -31.80 -27.68
N ASP A 611 -16.96 -31.16 -26.56
CA ASP A 611 -17.80 -29.97 -26.56
C ASP A 611 -16.95 -28.71 -26.78
N VAL A 612 -17.51 -27.67 -27.41
CA VAL A 612 -16.92 -26.34 -27.46
C VAL A 612 -17.74 -25.40 -26.58
N ILE A 613 -17.07 -24.70 -25.67
CA ILE A 613 -17.66 -23.75 -24.72
C ILE A 613 -17.09 -22.37 -25.05
N PRO A 614 -17.70 -21.64 -26.01
CA PRO A 614 -17.33 -20.26 -26.28
C PRO A 614 -17.80 -19.36 -25.14
N VAL A 615 -16.92 -18.46 -24.71
CA VAL A 615 -17.14 -17.53 -23.60
C VAL A 615 -16.89 -16.12 -24.09
N ASP A 616 -17.92 -15.28 -24.11
CA ASP A 616 -17.75 -13.85 -24.23
C ASP A 616 -17.25 -13.31 -22.89
N ILE A 617 -15.94 -13.09 -22.80
CA ILE A 617 -15.27 -12.47 -21.65
C ILE A 617 -15.00 -10.98 -21.89
N GLY A 618 -15.01 -10.54 -23.15
CA GLY A 618 -14.66 -9.17 -23.48
C GLY A 618 -14.97 -8.65 -24.88
N ILE A 619 -15.98 -9.18 -25.57
CA ILE A 619 -16.35 -8.66 -26.91
C ILE A 619 -16.92 -7.24 -26.76
N ALA A 620 -16.59 -6.33 -27.67
CA ALA A 620 -16.98 -4.92 -27.57
C ALA A 620 -18.50 -4.69 -27.70
N GLN A 621 -19.21 -5.61 -28.36
CA GLN A 621 -20.65 -5.56 -28.60
C GLN A 621 -21.47 -6.16 -27.44
N ASP A 622 -22.71 -5.66 -27.26
CA ASP A 622 -23.69 -6.17 -26.29
C ASP A 622 -24.67 -7.19 -26.89
N THR A 623 -24.18 -8.01 -27.81
CA THR A 623 -24.98 -9.05 -28.44
C THR A 623 -24.95 -10.32 -27.59
N LYS A 624 -26.06 -11.05 -27.57
CA LYS A 624 -26.15 -12.39 -26.96
C LYS A 624 -26.32 -13.40 -28.08
N TRP A 625 -25.62 -14.52 -27.98
CA TRP A 625 -25.67 -15.60 -28.97
C TRP A 625 -26.02 -16.92 -28.29
N ASP A 626 -26.82 -17.72 -28.98
CA ASP A 626 -27.11 -19.08 -28.54
C ASP A 626 -25.83 -19.92 -28.54
N GLY A 627 -25.63 -20.70 -27.48
CA GLY A 627 -24.42 -21.53 -27.30
C GLY A 627 -23.19 -20.79 -26.77
N VAL A 628 -23.26 -19.46 -26.54
CA VAL A 628 -22.16 -18.67 -25.97
C VAL A 628 -22.41 -18.31 -24.51
N ARG A 629 -21.40 -18.52 -23.65
CA ARG A 629 -21.44 -18.12 -22.24
C ARG A 629 -21.16 -16.63 -22.11
N MET A 630 -22.10 -15.87 -21.53
CA MET A 630 -21.98 -14.43 -21.36
C MET A 630 -21.37 -14.09 -20.00
N LEU A 631 -20.04 -13.96 -19.93
CA LEU A 631 -19.27 -13.67 -18.70
C LEU A 631 -18.38 -12.43 -18.90
N LYS A 632 -18.93 -11.43 -19.60
CA LYS A 632 -18.22 -10.24 -20.03
C LYS A 632 -17.74 -9.43 -18.82
N VAL A 633 -16.42 -9.23 -18.74
CA VAL A 633 -15.78 -8.37 -17.73
C VAL A 633 -15.84 -6.91 -18.16
N ARG A 634 -15.56 -6.65 -19.45
CA ARG A 634 -15.53 -5.31 -20.05
C ARG A 634 -15.78 -5.40 -21.56
N LYS A 635 -16.21 -4.30 -22.18
CA LYS A 635 -16.37 -4.20 -23.65
C LYS A 635 -15.04 -3.87 -24.33
N GLY A 636 -14.27 -4.90 -24.67
CA GLY A 636 -12.95 -4.74 -25.27
C GLY A 636 -11.91 -4.14 -24.32
N THR A 637 -10.67 -4.61 -24.42
CA THR A 637 -9.57 -4.00 -23.66
C THR A 637 -9.25 -2.59 -24.17
N ARG A 638 -8.62 -1.77 -23.31
CA ARG A 638 -8.10 -0.47 -23.73
C ARG A 638 -6.91 -0.65 -24.68
N ASN A 639 -6.55 0.39 -25.40
CA ASN A 639 -5.37 0.40 -26.26
C ASN A 639 -4.11 0.60 -25.41
N PHE A 640 -3.34 -0.47 -25.21
CA PHE A 640 -2.10 -0.44 -24.41
C PHE A 640 -1.01 0.49 -24.95
N ALA A 641 -1.10 0.97 -26.19
CA ALA A 641 -0.18 2.00 -26.67
C ALA A 641 -0.45 3.37 -26.01
N LYS A 642 -1.63 3.56 -25.42
CA LYS A 642 -2.11 4.82 -24.85
C LYS A 642 -2.32 4.71 -23.33
N GLU A 643 -2.88 3.61 -22.86
CA GLU A 643 -3.21 3.37 -21.45
C GLU A 643 -3.34 1.87 -21.16
N PRO A 644 -3.17 1.39 -19.90
CA PRO A 644 -3.23 -0.04 -19.58
C PRO A 644 -4.48 -0.77 -20.10
N ALA A 645 -4.30 -1.94 -20.71
CA ALA A 645 -5.38 -2.73 -21.31
C ALA A 645 -6.54 -3.02 -20.34
N MET A 646 -6.22 -3.28 -19.06
CA MET A 646 -7.14 -3.64 -17.98
C MET A 646 -6.74 -2.96 -16.65
N THR A 647 -7.72 -2.73 -15.77
CA THR A 647 -7.44 -2.45 -14.35
C THR A 647 -7.04 -3.73 -13.61
N LEU A 648 -6.55 -3.60 -12.38
CA LEU A 648 -6.24 -4.76 -11.54
C LEU A 648 -7.50 -5.60 -11.25
N GLU A 649 -8.63 -4.94 -10.99
CA GLU A 649 -9.92 -5.58 -10.74
C GLU A 649 -10.44 -6.30 -11.98
N GLU A 650 -10.38 -5.67 -13.17
CA GLU A 650 -10.77 -6.28 -14.45
C GLU A 650 -9.91 -7.54 -14.72
N CYS A 651 -8.59 -7.44 -14.51
CA CYS A 651 -7.66 -8.56 -14.66
C CYS A 651 -7.98 -9.69 -13.67
N ASN A 652 -8.22 -9.37 -12.39
CA ASN A 652 -8.58 -10.34 -11.37
C ASN A 652 -9.89 -11.07 -11.71
N GLN A 653 -10.92 -10.32 -12.13
CA GLN A 653 -12.21 -10.89 -12.49
C GLN A 653 -12.11 -11.82 -13.70
N ALA A 654 -11.28 -11.48 -14.69
CA ALA A 654 -11.07 -12.34 -15.86
C ALA A 654 -10.39 -13.67 -15.48
N VAL A 655 -9.34 -13.62 -14.64
CA VAL A 655 -8.66 -14.83 -14.14
C VAL A 655 -9.62 -15.68 -13.30
N GLU A 656 -10.39 -15.06 -12.39
CA GLU A 656 -11.38 -15.76 -11.57
C GLU A 656 -12.45 -16.44 -12.43
N THR A 657 -12.91 -15.78 -13.51
CA THR A 657 -13.87 -16.34 -14.47
C THR A 657 -13.36 -17.65 -15.08
N GLY A 658 -12.08 -17.69 -15.50
CA GLY A 658 -11.46 -18.90 -16.03
C GLY A 658 -11.40 -20.05 -15.01
N ILE A 659 -11.06 -19.74 -13.75
CA ILE A 659 -11.01 -20.73 -12.66
C ILE A 659 -12.41 -21.33 -12.42
N CYS A 660 -13.43 -20.46 -12.34
CA CYS A 660 -14.82 -20.86 -12.13
C CYS A 660 -15.33 -21.75 -13.27
N LEU A 661 -15.01 -21.45 -14.53
CA LEU A 661 -15.40 -22.27 -15.67
C LEU A 661 -14.85 -23.69 -15.60
N VAL A 662 -13.62 -23.87 -15.12
CA VAL A 662 -13.05 -25.22 -14.91
C VAL A 662 -13.77 -25.95 -13.78
N CYS A 663 -14.13 -25.25 -12.69
CA CYS A 663 -14.94 -25.82 -11.61
C CYS A 663 -16.28 -26.35 -12.16
N GLU A 664 -17.00 -25.53 -12.92
CA GLU A 664 -18.26 -25.93 -13.55
C GLU A 664 -18.08 -27.13 -14.50
N CYS A 665 -16.99 -27.16 -15.26
CA CYS A 665 -16.69 -28.30 -16.13
C CYS A 665 -16.45 -29.58 -15.31
N ARG A 666 -15.71 -29.48 -14.20
CA ARG A 666 -15.50 -30.62 -13.29
C ARG A 666 -16.82 -31.18 -12.78
N GLU A 667 -17.72 -30.30 -12.32
CA GLU A 667 -19.04 -30.65 -11.79
C GLU A 667 -19.92 -31.32 -12.86
N LYS A 668 -19.80 -30.87 -14.12
CA LYS A 668 -20.46 -31.50 -15.27
C LYS A 668 -19.79 -32.79 -15.73
N GLY A 669 -18.71 -33.23 -15.09
CA GLY A 669 -18.03 -34.49 -15.34
C GLY A 669 -17.00 -34.45 -16.47
N TYR A 670 -16.57 -33.27 -16.93
CA TYR A 670 -15.43 -33.18 -17.85
C TYR A 670 -14.15 -33.66 -17.15
N ARG A 671 -13.30 -34.36 -17.92
CA ARG A 671 -12.05 -34.97 -17.43
C ARG A 671 -10.81 -34.49 -18.18
N LEU A 672 -11.00 -33.83 -19.31
CA LEU A 672 -9.93 -33.24 -20.10
C LEU A 672 -10.44 -31.94 -20.72
N ILE A 673 -9.70 -30.85 -20.56
CA ILE A 673 -10.10 -29.54 -21.09
C ILE A 673 -9.02 -29.03 -22.04
N GLY A 674 -9.43 -28.49 -23.17
CA GLY A 674 -8.59 -27.79 -24.13
C GLY A 674 -8.79 -26.30 -23.99
N THR A 675 -7.76 -25.53 -24.32
CA THR A 675 -7.84 -24.07 -24.35
C THR A 675 -8.04 -23.59 -25.78
N GLY A 676 -8.84 -22.56 -25.96
CA GLY A 676 -9.03 -21.86 -27.22
C GLY A 676 -9.26 -20.37 -26.99
N GLU A 677 -9.17 -19.59 -28.04
CA GLU A 677 -9.45 -18.16 -28.01
C GLU A 677 -10.09 -17.69 -29.31
N MET A 678 -10.70 -16.52 -29.27
CA MET A 678 -11.01 -15.76 -30.47
C MET A 678 -10.91 -14.27 -30.15
N GLY A 679 -9.99 -13.57 -30.80
CA GLY A 679 -9.85 -12.13 -30.57
C GLY A 679 -9.00 -11.44 -31.62
N ILE A 680 -9.56 -10.46 -32.31
CA ILE A 680 -8.75 -9.64 -33.21
C ILE A 680 -7.75 -8.81 -32.41
N GLY A 681 -6.48 -8.85 -32.83
CA GLY A 681 -5.36 -8.15 -32.18
C GLY A 681 -4.66 -8.93 -31.06
N ASN A 682 -5.13 -10.11 -30.67
CA ASN A 682 -4.56 -10.83 -29.52
C ASN A 682 -3.19 -11.47 -29.78
N THR A 683 -2.81 -11.70 -31.04
CA THR A 683 -1.42 -12.06 -31.37
C THR A 683 -0.44 -10.92 -31.06
N THR A 684 -0.92 -9.67 -31.04
CA THR A 684 -0.15 -8.49 -30.63
C THR A 684 -0.03 -8.44 -29.11
N THR A 685 -1.13 -8.60 -28.37
CA THR A 685 -1.09 -8.64 -26.89
C THR A 685 -0.24 -9.81 -26.40
N SER A 686 -0.37 -10.99 -27.03
CA SER A 686 0.45 -12.18 -26.73
C SER A 686 1.93 -11.93 -26.95
N SER A 687 2.31 -11.28 -28.06
CA SER A 687 3.70 -10.90 -28.33
C SER A 687 4.19 -9.84 -27.33
N ALA A 688 3.37 -8.88 -26.93
CA ALA A 688 3.77 -7.89 -25.93
C ALA A 688 4.02 -8.54 -24.55
N VAL A 689 3.11 -9.40 -24.10
CA VAL A 689 3.22 -10.13 -22.83
C VAL A 689 4.44 -11.04 -22.84
N ALA A 690 4.64 -11.83 -23.89
CA ALA A 690 5.78 -12.74 -23.98
C ALA A 690 7.12 -12.00 -23.99
N ALA A 691 7.21 -10.85 -24.66
CA ALA A 691 8.44 -10.06 -24.75
C ALA A 691 8.80 -9.47 -23.38
N ALA A 692 7.80 -8.91 -22.68
CA ALA A 692 7.95 -8.39 -21.34
C ALA A 692 8.38 -9.48 -20.33
N LEU A 693 7.75 -10.67 -20.38
CA LEU A 693 8.05 -11.75 -19.45
C LEU A 693 9.41 -12.41 -19.70
N LEU A 694 9.80 -12.57 -20.96
CA LEU A 694 11.04 -13.27 -21.33
C LEU A 694 12.25 -12.33 -21.47
N GLY A 695 12.05 -11.01 -21.43
CA GLY A 695 13.11 -10.02 -21.65
C GLY A 695 13.79 -10.16 -23.02
N CYS A 696 13.02 -10.56 -24.03
CA CYS A 696 13.51 -10.78 -25.40
C CYS A 696 13.24 -9.58 -26.29
N GLU A 697 14.05 -9.43 -27.34
CA GLU A 697 13.81 -8.46 -28.40
C GLU A 697 12.48 -8.75 -29.13
N VAL A 698 11.73 -7.70 -29.45
CA VAL A 698 10.35 -7.80 -29.96
C VAL A 698 10.30 -8.54 -31.30
N GLU A 699 11.31 -8.34 -32.14
CA GLU A 699 11.48 -8.93 -33.46
C GLU A 699 11.68 -10.44 -33.42
N GLU A 700 12.25 -10.96 -32.33
CA GLU A 700 12.50 -12.40 -32.19
C GLU A 700 11.24 -13.18 -31.84
N ILE A 701 10.20 -12.51 -31.36
CA ILE A 701 9.02 -13.18 -30.81
C ILE A 701 7.73 -12.82 -31.55
N THR A 702 7.71 -11.68 -32.25
CA THR A 702 6.50 -11.18 -32.92
C THR A 702 6.35 -11.81 -34.30
N GLY A 703 5.26 -12.56 -34.50
CA GLY A 703 4.91 -13.11 -35.80
C GLY A 703 3.80 -12.32 -36.53
N ARG A 704 3.48 -12.81 -37.73
CA ARG A 704 2.52 -12.16 -38.66
C ARG A 704 1.06 -12.36 -38.27
N GLY A 705 0.76 -13.25 -37.32
CA GLY A 705 -0.61 -13.60 -36.97
C GLY A 705 -1.42 -14.05 -38.19
N ALA A 706 -2.62 -13.51 -38.36
CA ALA A 706 -3.53 -13.78 -39.46
C ALA A 706 -3.09 -13.19 -40.83
N GLY A 707 -1.77 -13.10 -41.12
CA GLY A 707 -1.25 -12.91 -42.47
C GLY A 707 -0.68 -11.54 -42.82
N LEU A 708 -0.26 -10.72 -41.84
CA LEU A 708 0.30 -9.37 -42.09
C LEU A 708 1.46 -9.35 -43.11
N ASN A 709 1.49 -8.28 -43.93
CA ASN A 709 2.63 -7.97 -44.79
C ASN A 709 3.80 -7.38 -43.98
N ASP A 710 4.94 -7.12 -44.62
CA ASP A 710 6.16 -6.66 -43.93
C ASP A 710 5.97 -5.31 -43.22
N ALA A 711 5.27 -4.38 -43.87
CA ALA A 711 4.96 -3.08 -43.27
C ALA A 711 4.04 -3.22 -42.04
N GLY A 712 3.06 -4.14 -42.09
CA GLY A 712 2.17 -4.45 -40.98
C GLY A 712 2.90 -5.13 -39.82
N LEU A 713 3.82 -6.05 -40.11
CA LEU A 713 4.67 -6.69 -39.10
C LEU A 713 5.58 -5.65 -38.42
N GLN A 714 6.22 -4.77 -39.19
CA GLN A 714 7.07 -3.72 -38.63
C GLN A 714 6.28 -2.79 -37.71
N ARG A 715 5.09 -2.35 -38.13
CA ARG A 715 4.19 -1.53 -37.30
C ARG A 715 3.83 -2.23 -36.00
N LYS A 716 3.49 -3.53 -36.07
CA LYS A 716 3.20 -4.35 -34.89
C LYS A 716 4.39 -4.39 -33.92
N CYS A 717 5.61 -4.62 -34.43
CA CYS A 717 6.82 -4.59 -33.61
C CYS A 717 7.06 -3.20 -32.99
N ASP A 718 6.87 -2.12 -33.74
CA ASP A 718 7.09 -0.76 -33.25
C ASP A 718 6.12 -0.38 -32.13
N VAL A 719 4.84 -0.73 -32.27
CA VAL A 719 3.81 -0.53 -31.25
C VAL A 719 4.19 -1.25 -29.95
N ILE A 720 4.58 -2.53 -30.05
CA ILE A 720 4.99 -3.32 -28.88
C ILE A 720 6.25 -2.72 -28.24
N ARG A 721 7.29 -2.44 -29.03
CA ARG A 721 8.56 -1.90 -28.53
C ARG A 721 8.38 -0.57 -27.80
N ASN A 722 7.55 0.31 -28.37
CA ASN A 722 7.24 1.60 -27.74
C ASN A 722 6.47 1.42 -26.42
N ALA A 723 5.50 0.50 -26.37
CA ALA A 723 4.79 0.19 -25.13
C ALA A 723 5.71 -0.39 -24.06
N LEU A 724 6.57 -1.37 -24.39
CA LEU A 724 7.51 -1.97 -23.45
C LEU A 724 8.48 -0.92 -22.89
N LYS A 725 8.98 -0.01 -23.74
CA LYS A 725 9.84 1.10 -23.32
C LYS A 725 9.09 2.13 -22.47
N HIS A 726 7.83 2.41 -22.79
CA HIS A 726 7.01 3.36 -22.07
C HIS A 726 6.69 2.88 -20.65
N TYR A 727 6.37 1.60 -20.48
CA TYR A 727 5.99 1.04 -19.19
C TYR A 727 7.16 0.54 -18.33
N ASP A 728 8.34 0.32 -18.92
CA ASP A 728 9.57 -0.17 -18.27
C ASP A 728 9.31 -1.37 -17.36
N PHE A 729 8.85 -2.48 -17.95
CA PHE A 729 8.49 -3.67 -17.18
C PHE A 729 9.71 -4.36 -16.57
N ASN A 730 9.58 -4.76 -15.30
CA ASN A 730 10.40 -5.83 -14.75
C ASN A 730 9.79 -7.17 -15.18
N PRO A 731 10.56 -8.11 -15.77
CA PRO A 731 10.05 -9.41 -16.19
C PRO A 731 9.37 -10.24 -15.08
N LYS A 732 9.63 -9.91 -13.81
CA LYS A 732 8.98 -10.54 -12.65
C LYS A 732 7.56 -10.01 -12.36
N ASP A 733 7.19 -8.84 -12.88
CA ASP A 733 5.91 -8.16 -12.58
C ASP A 733 4.76 -8.76 -13.40
N THR A 734 4.51 -10.05 -13.22
CA THR A 734 3.63 -10.84 -14.10
C THR A 734 2.20 -10.29 -14.18
N VAL A 735 1.61 -9.87 -13.05
CA VAL A 735 0.26 -9.29 -13.03
C VAL A 735 0.22 -7.94 -13.75
N ARG A 736 1.19 -7.06 -13.48
CA ARG A 736 1.29 -5.75 -14.12
C ARG A 736 1.45 -5.88 -15.63
N ILE A 737 2.29 -6.82 -16.09
CA ILE A 737 2.46 -7.12 -17.52
C ILE A 737 1.13 -7.59 -18.12
N LEU A 738 0.48 -8.58 -17.51
CA LEU A 738 -0.79 -9.13 -18.00
C LEU A 738 -1.88 -8.05 -18.11
N ARG A 739 -2.08 -7.23 -17.07
CA ARG A 739 -3.11 -6.18 -17.09
C ARG A 739 -2.77 -5.02 -18.02
N THR A 740 -1.49 -4.75 -18.26
CA THR A 740 -1.08 -3.57 -19.03
C THR A 740 -1.06 -3.83 -20.52
N VAL A 741 -0.42 -4.92 -20.96
CA VAL A 741 -0.23 -5.24 -22.40
C VAL A 741 -0.89 -6.53 -22.85
N GLY A 742 -1.58 -7.24 -21.94
CA GLY A 742 -2.34 -8.45 -22.25
C GLY A 742 -3.75 -8.19 -22.79
N GLY A 743 -4.58 -9.23 -22.71
CA GLY A 743 -5.97 -9.24 -23.14
C GLY A 743 -6.87 -9.98 -22.16
N LEU A 744 -8.18 -9.73 -22.21
CA LEU A 744 -9.17 -10.44 -21.38
C LEU A 744 -9.24 -11.93 -21.74
N ASP A 745 -9.01 -12.27 -23.01
CA ASP A 745 -8.87 -13.64 -23.51
C ASP A 745 -7.69 -14.37 -22.86
N ILE A 746 -6.51 -13.75 -22.84
CA ILE A 746 -5.31 -14.28 -22.18
C ILE A 746 -5.57 -14.43 -20.67
N ALA A 747 -6.10 -13.40 -20.00
CA ALA A 747 -6.38 -13.45 -18.56
C ALA A 747 -7.41 -14.52 -18.20
N GLY A 748 -8.45 -14.71 -19.02
CA GLY A 748 -9.40 -15.82 -18.87
C GLY A 748 -8.70 -17.18 -19.00
N LEU A 749 -7.83 -17.35 -19.99
CA LEU A 749 -7.08 -18.60 -20.18
C LEU A 749 -6.06 -18.88 -19.05
N VAL A 750 -5.45 -17.84 -18.47
CA VAL A 750 -4.64 -17.97 -17.25
C VAL A 750 -5.46 -18.61 -16.14
N GLY A 751 -6.70 -18.14 -15.96
CA GLY A 751 -7.66 -18.73 -15.05
C GLY A 751 -7.98 -20.19 -15.34
N VAL A 752 -8.12 -20.57 -16.62
CA VAL A 752 -8.36 -21.97 -17.02
C VAL A 752 -7.19 -22.89 -16.63
N TYR A 753 -5.94 -22.44 -16.82
CA TYR A 753 -4.78 -23.22 -16.39
C TYR A 753 -4.71 -23.40 -14.88
N ILE A 754 -4.85 -22.31 -14.13
CA ILE A 754 -4.85 -22.35 -12.65
C ILE A 754 -6.02 -23.20 -12.14
N GLY A 755 -7.21 -23.07 -12.75
CA GLY A 755 -8.38 -23.89 -12.46
C GLY A 755 -8.12 -25.36 -12.71
N GLY A 756 -7.46 -25.72 -13.82
CA GLY A 756 -7.07 -27.09 -14.11
C GLY A 756 -6.23 -27.71 -13.00
N ALA A 757 -5.20 -26.99 -12.56
CA ALA A 757 -4.35 -27.44 -11.46
C ALA A 757 -5.10 -27.52 -10.13
N ARG A 758 -5.92 -26.52 -9.80
CA ARG A 758 -6.72 -26.47 -8.57
C ARG A 758 -7.76 -27.58 -8.47
N TYR A 759 -8.35 -27.96 -9.60
CA TYR A 759 -9.45 -28.92 -9.65
C TYR A 759 -9.03 -30.28 -10.20
N HIS A 760 -7.72 -30.49 -10.38
CA HIS A 760 -7.12 -31.72 -10.93
C HIS A 760 -7.73 -32.15 -12.25
N ILE A 761 -7.79 -31.22 -13.21
CA ILE A 761 -8.17 -31.46 -14.60
C ILE A 761 -6.96 -31.14 -15.49
N PRO A 762 -6.49 -32.08 -16.32
CA PRO A 762 -5.44 -31.79 -17.29
C PRO A 762 -5.92 -30.80 -18.35
N ILE A 763 -5.08 -29.81 -18.65
CA ILE A 763 -5.37 -28.75 -19.61
C ILE A 763 -4.50 -28.91 -20.85
N VAL A 764 -5.12 -29.18 -21.99
CA VAL A 764 -4.49 -29.27 -23.29
C VAL A 764 -4.30 -27.87 -23.87
N MET A 765 -3.04 -27.52 -24.10
CA MET A 765 -2.62 -26.25 -24.68
C MET A 765 -2.88 -26.22 -26.19
N ASP A 766 -3.26 -25.07 -26.72
CA ASP A 766 -3.39 -24.82 -28.16
C ASP A 766 -2.16 -24.05 -28.70
N GLY A 767 -2.36 -22.93 -29.39
CA GLY A 767 -1.31 -22.15 -30.03
C GLY A 767 -0.64 -21.11 -29.12
N VAL A 768 -0.07 -20.08 -29.73
CA VAL A 768 0.76 -19.09 -29.01
C VAL A 768 0.03 -18.33 -27.91
N ILE A 769 -1.25 -17.99 -28.09
CA ILE A 769 -2.03 -17.24 -27.10
C ILE A 769 -2.23 -18.09 -25.84
N SER A 770 -2.60 -19.35 -26.05
CA SER A 770 -2.72 -20.37 -25.00
C SER A 770 -1.37 -20.60 -24.29
N ALA A 771 -0.26 -20.68 -25.03
CA ALA A 771 1.08 -20.80 -24.45
C ALA A 771 1.48 -19.59 -23.59
N VAL A 772 1.14 -18.36 -24.02
CA VAL A 772 1.38 -17.15 -23.21
C VAL A 772 0.58 -17.21 -21.91
N ALA A 773 -0.70 -17.58 -21.97
CA ALA A 773 -1.52 -17.75 -20.79
C ALA A 773 -0.98 -18.83 -19.84
N ALA A 774 -0.44 -19.92 -20.38
CA ALA A 774 0.24 -20.96 -19.59
C ALA A 774 1.49 -20.44 -18.87
N LEU A 775 2.35 -19.69 -19.55
CA LEU A 775 3.54 -19.09 -18.92
C LEU A 775 3.16 -18.13 -17.78
N VAL A 776 2.15 -17.29 -18.03
CA VAL A 776 1.62 -16.38 -17.01
C VAL A 776 1.06 -17.18 -15.82
N ALA A 777 0.28 -18.23 -16.07
CA ALA A 777 -0.28 -19.07 -15.01
C ALA A 777 0.81 -19.74 -14.14
N GLU A 778 1.86 -20.29 -14.74
CA GLU A 778 2.99 -20.88 -14.00
C GLU A 778 3.76 -19.85 -13.17
N ARG A 779 3.92 -18.61 -13.68
CA ARG A 779 4.59 -17.54 -12.92
C ARG A 779 3.75 -17.01 -11.76
N LEU A 780 2.43 -16.95 -11.93
CA LEU A 780 1.50 -16.52 -10.87
C LEU A 780 1.27 -17.61 -9.83
N CYS A 781 1.26 -18.87 -10.24
CA CYS A 781 1.02 -20.01 -9.38
C CYS A 781 1.97 -21.16 -9.77
N PRO A 782 3.16 -21.25 -9.16
CA PRO A 782 4.14 -22.27 -9.50
C PRO A 782 3.61 -23.70 -9.31
N GLY A 783 3.87 -24.56 -10.29
CA GLY A 783 3.42 -25.96 -10.30
C GLY A 783 2.21 -26.21 -11.22
N VAL A 784 1.54 -25.16 -11.72
CA VAL A 784 0.44 -25.31 -12.69
C VAL A 784 0.91 -26.03 -13.96
N LYS A 785 2.18 -25.87 -14.37
CA LYS A 785 2.71 -26.57 -15.56
C LYS A 785 2.61 -28.09 -15.50
N GLU A 786 2.57 -28.70 -14.31
CA GLU A 786 2.41 -30.15 -14.16
C GLU A 786 1.04 -30.65 -14.63
N TYR A 787 0.07 -29.74 -14.77
CA TYR A 787 -1.28 -30.02 -15.24
C TYR A 787 -1.47 -29.71 -16.74
N MET A 788 -0.42 -29.26 -17.43
CA MET A 788 -0.48 -28.89 -18.84
C MET A 788 -0.06 -30.04 -19.76
N ILE A 789 -0.79 -30.20 -20.87
CA ILE A 789 -0.50 -31.14 -21.95
C ILE A 789 -0.28 -30.34 -23.24
N PRO A 790 0.96 -30.22 -23.76
CA PRO A 790 1.24 -29.45 -24.96
C PRO A 790 0.73 -30.18 -26.23
N SER A 791 0.03 -29.47 -27.13
CA SER A 791 -0.44 -30.05 -28.40
C SER A 791 0.59 -29.92 -29.53
N HIS A 792 0.80 -28.71 -30.05
CA HIS A 792 1.48 -28.47 -31.31
C HIS A 792 2.55 -27.36 -31.27
N CYS A 793 3.52 -27.47 -32.19
CA CYS A 793 4.47 -26.40 -32.51
C CYS A 793 3.74 -25.33 -33.34
N SER A 794 3.39 -24.21 -32.71
CA SER A 794 2.83 -23.07 -33.43
C SER A 794 3.85 -22.47 -34.40
N LYS A 795 3.37 -21.93 -35.52
CA LYS A 795 4.18 -21.15 -36.47
C LYS A 795 4.67 -19.82 -35.87
N GLU A 796 4.02 -19.33 -34.81
CA GLU A 796 4.34 -18.04 -34.18
C GLU A 796 5.64 -18.13 -33.36
N PRO A 797 6.61 -17.21 -33.52
CA PRO A 797 7.94 -17.35 -32.94
C PRO A 797 7.98 -17.43 -31.41
N ALA A 798 7.10 -16.69 -30.72
CA ALA A 798 7.02 -16.70 -29.26
C ALA A 798 6.74 -18.10 -28.66
N ALA A 799 6.01 -18.96 -29.37
CA ALA A 799 5.60 -20.27 -28.85
C ALA A 799 6.81 -21.14 -28.48
N ALA A 800 7.83 -21.22 -29.34
CA ALA A 800 9.00 -22.06 -29.08
C ALA A 800 9.79 -21.60 -27.85
N LYS A 801 9.94 -20.28 -27.66
CA LYS A 801 10.62 -19.72 -26.48
C LYS A 801 9.83 -19.99 -25.20
N ILE A 802 8.51 -19.86 -25.25
CA ILE A 802 7.62 -20.14 -24.12
C ILE A 802 7.66 -21.62 -23.72
N MET A 803 7.59 -22.53 -24.69
CA MET A 803 7.67 -23.98 -24.43
C MET A 803 8.98 -24.35 -23.75
N LYS A 804 10.10 -23.74 -24.19
CA LYS A 804 11.41 -23.91 -23.56
C LYS A 804 11.43 -23.40 -22.12
N GLU A 805 10.88 -22.22 -21.86
CA GLU A 805 10.79 -21.63 -20.51
C GLU A 805 9.93 -22.50 -19.57
N LEU A 806 8.82 -23.03 -20.08
CA LEU A 806 7.94 -23.94 -19.34
C LEU A 806 8.55 -25.34 -19.14
N GLY A 807 9.55 -25.72 -19.93
CA GLY A 807 10.15 -27.05 -19.95
C GLY A 807 9.18 -28.12 -20.46
N VAL A 808 8.31 -27.78 -21.42
CA VAL A 808 7.33 -28.68 -22.03
C VAL A 808 7.57 -28.82 -23.51
N GLU A 809 7.24 -29.98 -24.08
CA GLU A 809 7.51 -30.27 -25.49
C GLU A 809 6.26 -30.79 -26.21
N PRO A 810 5.74 -30.09 -27.23
CA PRO A 810 4.61 -30.55 -28.04
C PRO A 810 4.95 -31.77 -28.92
N VAL A 811 3.93 -32.41 -29.47
CA VAL A 811 4.06 -33.62 -30.33
C VAL A 811 3.62 -33.41 -31.78
N ILE A 812 2.82 -32.38 -32.07
CA ILE A 812 2.36 -32.07 -33.43
C ILE A 812 3.25 -30.98 -34.04
N ASP A 813 4.13 -31.33 -34.98
CA ASP A 813 4.88 -30.35 -35.76
C ASP A 813 4.30 -30.19 -37.17
N ALA A 814 3.25 -29.38 -37.28
CA ALA A 814 2.56 -29.08 -38.54
C ALA A 814 2.53 -27.56 -38.85
N ARG A 815 3.29 -26.75 -38.10
CA ARG A 815 3.31 -25.28 -38.20
C ARG A 815 1.91 -24.67 -38.21
N LEU A 816 1.04 -25.12 -37.30
CA LEU A 816 -0.34 -24.65 -37.21
C LEU A 816 -0.38 -23.22 -36.64
N ALA A 817 -1.37 -22.45 -37.07
CA ALA A 817 -1.62 -21.07 -36.62
C ALA A 817 -3.09 -20.67 -36.78
N LEU A 818 -4.01 -21.65 -36.71
CA LEU A 818 -5.43 -21.41 -36.89
C LEU A 818 -6.08 -20.82 -35.62
N GLY A 819 -5.63 -21.24 -34.44
CA GLY A 819 -6.20 -20.80 -33.16
C GLY A 819 -7.48 -21.55 -32.81
N GLU A 820 -8.37 -20.89 -32.07
CA GLU A 820 -9.69 -21.39 -31.63
C GLU A 820 -9.68 -22.64 -30.73
N GLY A 821 -8.51 -23.24 -30.44
CA GLY A 821 -8.40 -24.53 -29.76
C GLY A 821 -8.29 -25.73 -30.70
N THR A 822 -8.07 -25.50 -31.99
CA THR A 822 -8.01 -26.57 -33.01
C THR A 822 -6.86 -27.56 -32.77
N GLY A 823 -5.70 -27.10 -32.32
CA GLY A 823 -4.59 -27.97 -31.94
C GLY A 823 -4.88 -28.81 -30.70
N ALA A 824 -5.61 -28.25 -29.73
CA ALA A 824 -6.07 -29.01 -28.57
C ALA A 824 -7.03 -30.14 -28.96
N VAL A 825 -7.95 -29.89 -29.90
CA VAL A 825 -8.86 -30.91 -30.43
C VAL A 825 -8.11 -32.02 -31.19
N MET A 826 -7.11 -31.67 -32.01
CA MET A 826 -6.27 -32.68 -32.66
C MET A 826 -5.56 -33.57 -31.63
N MET A 827 -5.07 -32.96 -30.56
CA MET A 827 -4.41 -33.68 -29.48
C MET A 827 -5.38 -34.62 -28.73
N PHE A 828 -6.66 -34.24 -28.57
CA PHE A 828 -7.68 -35.14 -28.01
C PHE A 828 -7.81 -36.45 -28.80
N SER A 829 -7.81 -36.37 -30.14
CA SER A 829 -7.90 -37.55 -31.00
C SER A 829 -6.63 -38.41 -30.92
N LEU A 830 -5.45 -37.79 -30.86
CA LEU A 830 -4.20 -38.54 -30.69
C LEU A 830 -4.11 -39.23 -29.33
N LEU A 831 -4.60 -38.57 -28.28
CA LEU A 831 -4.70 -39.17 -26.95
C LEU A 831 -5.67 -40.35 -26.91
N ASP A 832 -6.82 -40.29 -27.60
CA ASP A 832 -7.75 -41.43 -27.72
C ASP A 832 -7.11 -42.64 -28.40
N LEU A 833 -6.43 -42.39 -29.52
CA LEU A 833 -5.74 -43.43 -30.28
C LEU A 833 -4.66 -44.12 -29.43
N ALA A 834 -3.85 -43.34 -28.73
CA ALA A 834 -2.84 -43.90 -27.82
C ALA A 834 -3.51 -44.64 -26.65
N LEU A 835 -4.56 -44.08 -26.06
CA LEU A 835 -5.25 -44.68 -24.92
C LEU A 835 -5.92 -46.02 -25.25
N THR A 836 -6.32 -46.26 -26.51
CA THR A 836 -6.86 -47.57 -26.94
C THR A 836 -5.85 -48.69 -26.68
N LEU A 837 -4.56 -48.46 -26.90
CA LEU A 837 -3.51 -49.46 -26.65
C LEU A 837 -3.28 -49.73 -25.15
N TYR A 838 -3.65 -48.78 -24.29
CA TYR A 838 -3.53 -48.93 -22.84
C TYR A 838 -4.76 -49.58 -22.21
N GLN A 839 -5.97 -49.26 -22.70
CA GLN A 839 -7.22 -49.79 -22.14
C GLN A 839 -7.54 -51.21 -22.64
N ASP A 840 -7.25 -51.49 -23.91
CA ASP A 840 -7.47 -52.80 -24.55
C ASP A 840 -6.11 -53.49 -24.82
N SER A 841 -5.20 -53.43 -23.85
CA SER A 841 -3.82 -53.88 -24.02
C SER A 841 -3.72 -55.40 -24.19
N THR A 842 -3.04 -55.83 -25.24
CA THR A 842 -2.44 -57.17 -25.30
C THR A 842 -1.11 -57.13 -24.55
N THR A 843 -0.91 -57.99 -23.57
CA THR A 843 0.32 -58.06 -22.77
C THR A 843 1.34 -59.03 -23.36
N PHE A 844 2.60 -58.95 -22.92
CA PHE A 844 3.64 -59.90 -23.30
C PHE A 844 3.28 -61.35 -22.96
N ASP A 845 2.61 -61.56 -21.82
CA ASP A 845 2.12 -62.87 -21.39
C ASP A 845 1.04 -63.41 -22.35
N ASP A 846 0.14 -62.54 -22.85
CA ASP A 846 -0.95 -62.95 -23.77
C ASP A 846 -0.42 -63.49 -25.11
N ILE A 847 0.78 -63.07 -25.53
CA ILE A 847 1.41 -63.48 -26.79
C ILE A 847 2.59 -64.43 -26.61
N GLU A 848 2.85 -64.89 -25.37
CA GLU A 848 3.94 -65.81 -25.03
C GLU A 848 5.35 -65.28 -25.41
N VAL A 849 5.59 -63.98 -25.22
CA VAL A 849 6.89 -63.33 -25.47
C VAL A 849 7.48 -62.82 -24.17
N GLU A 850 8.80 -62.95 -23.94
CA GLU A 850 9.46 -62.38 -22.76
C GLU A 850 9.34 -60.84 -22.74
N GLN A 851 8.97 -60.28 -21.59
CA GLN A 851 8.87 -58.83 -21.39
C GLN A 851 10.23 -58.15 -21.50
N TYR A 852 10.28 -56.99 -22.15
CA TYR A 852 11.49 -56.17 -22.22
C TYR A 852 11.89 -55.62 -20.84
N GLU A 853 13.18 -55.67 -20.52
CA GLU A 853 13.74 -55.10 -19.30
C GLU A 853 14.21 -53.65 -19.52
N ARG A 854 13.84 -52.73 -18.61
CA ARG A 854 14.44 -51.39 -18.56
C ARG A 854 15.81 -51.46 -17.87
N PHE A 855 16.88 -51.29 -18.64
CA PHE A 855 18.22 -51.11 -18.09
C PHE A 855 18.43 -49.64 -17.71
N THR A 856 18.75 -49.37 -16.44
CA THR A 856 19.17 -48.04 -16.00
C THR A 856 20.61 -47.78 -16.44
N SER A 857 20.82 -46.71 -17.22
CA SER A 857 22.15 -46.19 -17.58
C SER A 857 22.64 -45.13 -16.62
#